data_AF-G0QPA5-F1
#
_entry.id   AF-G0QPA5-F1
#
_cell.length_a   1.000
_cell.length_b   1.000
_cell.length_c   1.000
_cell.angle_alpha   90.00
_cell.angle_beta   90.00
_cell.angle_gamma   90.00
#
_symmetry.space_group_name_H-M   'P 1'
#
loop_
_entity.id
_entity.type
_entity.pdbx_description
1 polymer ?
#
loop_
_entity_poly.entity_id
_entity_poly.type
_entity_poly.pdbx_seq_one_letter_code
_entity_poly.pdbx_strand_id
1 'polypeptide(L)'
;MPPKKAKKVDPEVLQQQFDQWKSSPEYEQIKKMALILEEQNITETTKDFTGEWYPYLNQLYDFFKFYKIKTGKLKEFKHEQIRSTFFAQKDEENIKYQVDGIYCGVAREHQDNSYHCRHKFVKIMNYIKELDDLNPETLQPQKKLVIGFMKEFISFFQKHIKNDHDLIYNKQLAMTLQPLTNLIDINNQYKKFNITFVPIVEKVVRNFMSKVIIDKYIDYLQEIFRILWEEYQQPIIPILPDCHRLFYKLQLQYDKEKNKIESLYLNPLHSCFNEMSKTLLNLQVYGINYWKTPLNQNTKLIDDIQNLINADIIAEKLLGNPLKRDQLNFVYQVVGLIAESDEKIKENLLNRDENITSKAIPLLIIFKQIQRMLKWKLAKKEREEQMRVQSEKLQILTQLKNEESLKSPLKIREEEKKIWMEQQALLLEQQKKLEASLPPAKNAKGSKGQKGSKRDEAIYGRYFILENLMDEKDREEFEQSVEMLRHVNEAVQQDMQDFYIQINNQALKKKLKKNKNQVSYFLELSEKQNADIMMNVVRPPEMWNYPKIIEENHRFRCIAKPSKCYEDHRIDDIDRKINNLAEKLYGYRRFTWKEIVERVIDVYANKYNEKPTVIDPKEDPNWIQPDPSPHEIQVQRNREIKAQQLQATQALIEAAKTSSQTFQQEENKEKAQEAK
;
A
#
# COMPACT_ATOMS: atom_id res chain seq x y z
N MET A 1 38.36 14.88 70.36
CA MET A 1 39.19 15.87 69.63
C MET A 1 38.36 16.43 68.49
N PRO A 2 38.18 17.75 68.34
CA PRO A 2 37.51 18.30 67.17
C PRO A 2 38.37 18.01 65.92
N PRO A 3 37.77 17.73 64.75
CA PRO A 3 38.52 17.46 63.53
C PRO A 3 39.41 18.67 63.21
N LYS A 4 40.72 18.42 63.06
CA LYS A 4 41.69 19.43 62.61
C LYS A 4 41.14 20.05 61.32
N LYS A 5 40.82 21.35 61.35
CA LYS A 5 40.42 22.11 60.16
C LYS A 5 41.47 21.85 59.06
N ALA A 6 41.02 21.34 57.92
CA ALA A 6 41.89 21.07 56.78
C ALA A 6 42.69 22.34 56.48
N LYS A 7 44.03 22.22 56.38
CA LYS A 7 44.88 23.34 55.95
C LYS A 7 44.37 23.79 54.58
N LYS A 8 43.86 25.02 54.49
CA LYS A 8 43.53 25.65 53.20
C LYS A 8 44.83 25.67 52.38
N VAL A 9 44.80 25.00 51.24
CA VAL A 9 45.88 25.05 50.26
C VAL A 9 45.93 26.46 49.70
N ASP A 10 47.13 26.96 49.44
CA ASP A 10 47.35 28.30 48.88
C ASP A 10 46.65 28.43 47.51
N PRO A 11 45.80 29.45 47.28
CA PRO A 11 45.12 29.67 46.00
C PRO A 11 46.05 29.71 44.79
N GLU A 12 47.27 30.23 44.94
CA GLU A 12 48.25 30.28 43.84
C GLU A 12 48.70 28.88 43.41
N VAL A 13 48.85 27.97 44.38
CA VAL A 13 49.23 26.57 44.13
C VAL A 13 48.09 25.84 43.43
N LEU A 14 46.83 26.11 43.79
CA LEU A 14 45.67 25.52 43.12
C LEU A 14 45.57 25.98 41.67
N GLN A 15 45.79 27.28 41.40
CA GLN A 15 45.80 27.82 40.04
C GLN A 15 46.90 27.19 39.19
N GLN A 16 48.13 27.10 39.71
CA GLN A 16 49.24 26.44 39.01
C GLN A 16 48.95 24.98 38.69
N GLN A 17 48.36 24.22 39.62
CA GLN A 17 47.96 22.83 39.38
C GLN A 17 46.87 22.72 38.31
N PHE A 18 45.93 23.66 38.29
CA PHE A 18 44.86 23.71 37.30
C PHE A 18 45.41 24.01 35.90
N ASP A 19 46.31 24.98 35.79
CA ASP A 19 46.94 25.34 34.51
C ASP A 19 47.83 24.21 33.97
N GLN A 20 48.61 23.56 34.86
CA GLN A 20 49.38 22.35 34.51
C GLN A 20 48.47 21.21 34.03
N TRP A 21 47.30 21.04 34.65
CA TRP A 21 46.33 20.03 34.24
C TRP A 21 45.71 20.35 32.88
N LYS A 22 45.39 21.61 32.58
CA LYS A 22 44.90 22.01 31.24
C LYS A 22 45.90 21.72 30.13
N SER A 23 47.20 21.77 30.42
CA SER A 23 48.25 21.37 29.46
C SER A 23 48.57 19.88 29.47
N SER A 24 47.87 19.07 30.27
CA SER A 24 48.19 17.66 30.42
C SER A 24 47.51 16.78 29.36
N PRO A 25 48.08 15.59 29.03
CA PRO A 25 47.43 14.63 28.15
C PRO A 25 46.05 14.18 28.63
N GLU A 26 45.78 14.28 29.94
CA GLU A 26 44.49 13.97 30.55
C GLU A 26 43.39 14.92 30.06
N TYR A 27 43.65 16.22 30.10
CA TYR A 27 42.70 17.24 29.64
C TYR A 27 42.39 17.07 28.16
N GLU A 28 43.40 16.87 27.32
CA GLU A 28 43.24 16.61 25.88
C GLU A 28 42.39 15.36 25.60
N GLN A 29 42.58 14.29 26.38
CA GLN A 29 41.76 13.08 26.23
C GLN A 29 40.30 13.32 26.62
N ILE A 30 40.03 14.03 27.73
CA ILE A 30 38.66 14.33 28.15
C ILE A 30 38.00 15.27 27.13
N LYS A 31 38.72 16.27 26.64
CA LYS A 31 38.25 17.20 25.62
C LYS A 31 37.88 16.48 24.31
N LYS A 32 38.71 15.54 23.87
CA LYS A 32 38.39 14.68 22.71
C LYS A 32 37.11 13.88 22.93
N MET A 33 36.89 13.36 24.13
CA MET A 33 35.64 12.67 24.47
C MET A 33 34.44 13.62 24.53
N ALA A 34 34.62 14.83 25.06
CA ALA A 34 33.58 15.86 25.12
C ALA A 34 33.09 16.23 23.72
N LEU A 35 34.01 16.39 22.76
CA LEU A 35 33.66 16.62 21.34
C LEU A 35 32.81 15.50 20.74
N ILE A 36 33.11 14.23 21.05
CA ILE A 36 32.28 13.09 20.60
C ILE A 36 30.87 13.15 21.22
N LEU A 37 30.75 13.73 22.42
CA LEU A 37 29.49 13.82 23.17
C LEU A 37 28.65 15.06 22.84
N GLU A 38 29.17 16.07 22.14
CA GLU A 38 28.43 17.30 21.80
C GLU A 38 27.16 16.99 21.00
N GLU A 39 27.22 15.99 20.12
CA GLU A 39 26.10 15.58 19.27
C GLU A 39 25.13 14.60 19.96
N GLN A 40 25.44 14.16 21.17
CA GLN A 40 24.73 13.07 21.85
C GLN A 40 24.08 13.51 23.16
N ASN A 41 22.75 13.46 23.22
CA ASN A 41 21.98 13.82 24.41
C ASN A 41 21.39 12.59 25.09
N ILE A 42 22.10 12.09 26.10
CA ILE A 42 21.63 11.02 26.98
C ILE A 42 21.47 11.55 28.40
N THR A 43 20.38 11.13 29.03
CA THR A 43 20.00 11.46 30.39
C THR A 43 19.68 10.19 31.17
N GLU A 44 19.47 10.32 32.48
CA GLU A 44 19.05 9.20 33.33
C GLU A 44 17.65 8.66 32.96
N THR A 45 16.85 9.47 32.24
CA THR A 45 15.51 9.15 31.75
C THR A 45 15.48 8.63 30.31
N THR A 46 16.63 8.57 29.63
CA THR A 46 16.73 7.98 28.29
C THR A 46 16.33 6.51 28.35
N LYS A 47 15.36 6.12 27.51
CA LYS A 47 14.76 4.77 27.53
C LYS A 47 15.52 3.75 26.67
N ASP A 48 16.26 4.21 25.67
CA ASP A 48 17.00 3.35 24.75
C ASP A 48 18.32 4.03 24.34
N PHE A 49 19.38 3.22 24.22
CA PHE A 49 20.74 3.68 23.93
C PHE A 49 21.11 3.22 22.51
N THR A 50 20.83 4.07 21.52
CA THR A 50 21.02 3.78 20.09
C THR A 50 21.88 4.84 19.42
N GLY A 51 22.56 4.47 18.33
CA GLY A 51 23.43 5.37 17.56
C GLY A 51 24.89 4.93 17.50
N GLU A 52 25.77 5.82 17.03
CA GLU A 52 27.20 5.52 16.83
C GLU A 52 28.00 5.70 18.13
N TRP A 53 27.77 4.81 19.09
CA TRP A 53 28.40 4.91 20.41
C TRP A 53 29.80 4.29 20.50
N TYR A 54 30.20 3.50 19.52
CA TYR A 54 31.47 2.77 19.54
C TYR A 54 32.71 3.67 19.71
N PRO A 55 32.84 4.82 18.99
CA PRO A 55 33.96 5.73 19.21
C PRO A 55 34.04 6.23 20.65
N TYR A 56 32.90 6.61 21.24
CA TYR A 56 32.84 7.07 22.64
C TYR A 56 33.18 5.95 23.62
N LEU A 57 32.57 4.76 23.47
CA LEU A 57 32.76 3.64 24.38
C LEU A 57 34.21 3.14 24.41
N ASN A 58 34.91 3.17 23.27
CA ASN A 58 36.33 2.86 23.21
C ASN A 58 37.17 3.88 23.96
N GLN A 59 36.94 5.17 23.72
CA GLN A 59 37.65 6.24 24.44
C GLN A 59 37.35 6.20 25.94
N LEU A 60 36.11 5.87 26.33
CA LEU A 60 35.70 5.72 27.71
C LEU A 60 36.45 4.56 28.39
N TYR A 61 36.66 3.45 27.69
CA TYR A 61 37.43 2.34 28.24
C TYR A 61 38.90 2.72 28.47
N ASP A 62 39.52 3.42 27.52
CA ASP A 62 40.89 3.92 27.68
C ASP A 62 40.98 5.00 28.77
N PHE A 63 39.94 5.81 28.93
CA PHE A 63 39.81 6.77 30.01
C PHE A 63 39.81 6.09 31.40
N PHE A 64 39.12 4.96 31.54
CA PHE A 64 39.15 4.17 32.79
C PHE A 64 40.55 3.61 33.08
N LYS A 65 41.27 3.16 32.05
CA LYS A 65 42.67 2.70 32.20
C LYS A 65 43.60 3.84 32.59
N PHE A 66 43.43 5.02 32.00
CA PHE A 66 44.22 6.21 32.31
C PHE A 66 44.13 6.54 33.80
N TYR A 67 42.92 6.48 34.36
CA TYR A 67 42.66 6.65 35.79
C TYR A 67 43.00 5.44 36.67
N LYS A 68 43.62 4.40 36.10
CA LYS A 68 44.01 3.15 36.78
C LYS A 68 42.84 2.45 37.48
N ILE A 69 41.64 2.57 36.92
CA ILE A 69 40.45 1.85 37.42
C ILE A 69 40.60 0.37 37.05
N LYS A 70 40.42 -0.52 38.03
CA LYS A 70 40.49 -1.97 37.80
C LYS A 70 39.25 -2.43 37.02
N THR A 71 39.40 -2.65 35.71
CA THR A 71 38.30 -3.12 34.82
C THR A 71 38.07 -4.63 34.89
N GLY A 72 38.92 -5.37 35.62
CA GLY A 72 38.79 -6.82 35.81
C GLY A 72 38.96 -7.61 34.51
N LYS A 73 37.95 -8.40 34.15
CA LYS A 73 37.96 -9.21 32.92
C LYS A 73 37.42 -8.47 31.68
N LEU A 74 36.94 -7.24 31.83
CA LEU A 74 36.42 -6.45 30.72
C LEU A 74 37.56 -6.03 29.80
N LYS A 75 37.40 -6.30 28.50
CA LYS A 75 38.35 -5.88 27.46
C LYS A 75 37.92 -4.62 26.72
N GLU A 76 36.63 -4.33 26.73
CA GLU A 76 35.97 -3.20 26.07
C GLU A 76 34.58 -2.98 26.71
N PHE A 77 33.95 -1.84 26.42
CA PHE A 77 32.54 -1.61 26.70
C PHE A 77 31.72 -1.89 25.44
N LYS A 78 31.02 -3.02 25.40
CA LYS A 78 30.17 -3.37 24.25
C LYS A 78 28.88 -2.56 24.27
N HIS A 79 28.45 -2.11 23.08
CA HIS A 79 27.22 -1.34 22.93
C HIS A 79 26.01 -2.12 23.45
N GLU A 80 25.83 -3.40 23.05
CA GLU A 80 24.68 -4.19 23.49
C GLU A 80 24.57 -4.28 25.03
N GLN A 81 25.71 -4.36 25.72
CA GLN A 81 25.77 -4.46 27.18
C GLN A 81 25.35 -3.14 27.83
N ILE A 82 25.84 -2.01 27.32
CA ILE A 82 25.43 -0.68 27.80
C ILE A 82 23.94 -0.47 27.51
N ARG A 83 23.47 -0.76 26.30
CA ARG A 83 22.08 -0.59 25.90
C ARG A 83 21.09 -1.32 26.78
N SER A 84 21.40 -2.55 27.19
CA SER A 84 20.56 -3.29 28.12
C SER A 84 20.39 -2.62 29.49
N THR A 85 21.32 -1.78 29.94
CA THR A 85 21.15 -0.99 31.19
C THR A 85 20.14 0.16 31.05
N PHE A 86 19.89 0.63 29.82
CA PHE A 86 18.90 1.67 29.54
C PHE A 86 17.49 1.09 29.36
N PHE A 87 17.39 -0.12 28.80
CA PHE A 87 16.11 -0.75 28.50
C PHE A 87 15.39 -1.35 29.73
N ALA A 88 16.12 -1.76 30.76
CA ALA A 88 15.55 -2.46 31.92
C ALA A 88 14.56 -1.58 32.72
N GLN A 89 13.29 -2.01 32.75
CA GLN A 89 12.24 -1.42 33.57
C GLN A 89 11.46 -2.53 34.29
N LYS A 90 11.05 -2.27 35.54
CA LYS A 90 10.24 -3.23 36.29
C LYS A 90 8.78 -3.18 35.86
N ASP A 91 8.07 -4.28 36.10
CA ASP A 91 6.63 -4.23 36.20
C ASP A 91 6.23 -3.46 37.49
N GLU A 92 5.23 -2.60 37.38
CA GLU A 92 4.55 -2.02 38.54
C GLU A 92 3.41 -2.96 38.97
N GLU A 93 2.98 -2.88 40.24
CA GLU A 93 2.00 -3.82 40.83
C GLU A 93 0.73 -4.01 39.99
N ASN A 94 0.30 -2.95 39.30
CA ASN A 94 -0.90 -2.95 38.48
C ASN A 94 -0.64 -2.67 36.99
N ILE A 95 0.60 -2.41 36.58
CA ILE A 95 0.95 -2.01 35.21
C ILE A 95 2.19 -2.78 34.78
N LYS A 96 2.00 -3.72 33.85
CA LYS A 96 3.11 -4.44 33.22
C LYS A 96 3.80 -3.53 32.21
N TYR A 97 5.12 -3.49 32.24
CA TYR A 97 5.89 -2.70 31.28
C TYR A 97 5.80 -3.34 29.90
N GLN A 98 5.32 -2.57 28.93
CA GLN A 98 5.15 -2.99 27.54
C GLN A 98 5.83 -2.02 26.58
N VAL A 99 6.45 -2.58 25.54
CA VAL A 99 6.97 -1.84 24.39
C VAL A 99 6.41 -2.53 23.16
N ASP A 100 5.72 -1.78 22.29
CA ASP A 100 5.11 -2.30 21.06
C ASP A 100 4.19 -3.53 21.31
N GLY A 101 3.44 -3.52 22.41
CA GLY A 101 2.56 -4.63 22.83
C GLY A 101 3.25 -5.81 23.50
N ILE A 102 4.59 -5.82 23.54
CA ILE A 102 5.39 -6.90 24.09
C ILE A 102 5.73 -6.60 25.55
N TYR A 103 5.36 -7.53 26.45
CA TYR A 103 5.70 -7.46 27.86
C TYR A 103 7.21 -7.66 28.04
N CYS A 104 7.88 -6.65 28.58
CA CYS A 104 9.34 -6.63 28.73
C CYS A 104 9.79 -6.20 30.13
N GLY A 105 8.88 -6.22 31.10
CA GLY A 105 9.20 -6.00 32.51
C GLY A 105 10.25 -6.98 33.04
N VAL A 106 11.10 -6.48 33.92
CA VAL A 106 12.10 -7.29 34.64
C VAL A 106 11.88 -7.25 36.14
N ALA A 107 12.45 -8.23 36.85
CA ALA A 107 12.45 -8.20 38.30
C ALA A 107 13.15 -6.94 38.83
N ARG A 108 12.69 -6.45 39.99
CA ARG A 108 13.19 -5.24 40.64
C ARG A 108 14.70 -5.22 40.80
N GLU A 109 15.30 -6.37 41.13
CA GLU A 109 16.75 -6.49 41.29
C GLU A 109 17.55 -6.17 40.01
N HIS A 110 17.04 -6.58 38.85
CA HIS A 110 17.67 -6.31 37.55
C HIS A 110 17.50 -4.84 37.15
N GLN A 111 16.32 -4.27 37.44
CA GLN A 111 16.06 -2.85 37.23
C GLN A 111 16.97 -1.98 38.10
N ASP A 112 17.07 -2.26 39.40
CA ASP A 112 17.87 -1.49 40.35
C ASP A 112 19.36 -1.54 39.95
N ASN A 113 19.86 -2.71 39.56
CA ASN A 113 21.24 -2.85 39.07
C ASN A 113 21.47 -2.06 37.77
N SER A 114 20.53 -2.14 36.82
CA SER A 114 20.59 -1.39 35.55
C SER A 114 20.50 0.12 35.77
N TYR A 115 19.65 0.57 36.69
CA TYR A 115 19.52 1.96 37.10
C TYR A 115 20.83 2.49 37.68
N HIS A 116 21.48 1.74 38.57
CA HIS A 116 22.78 2.14 39.11
C HIS A 116 23.85 2.21 38.03
N CYS A 117 23.90 1.25 37.10
CA CYS A 117 24.80 1.31 35.94
C CYS A 117 24.55 2.58 35.11
N ARG A 118 23.30 2.81 34.70
CA ARG A 118 22.88 3.95 33.88
C ARG A 118 23.20 5.28 34.57
N HIS A 119 22.82 5.42 35.84
CA HIS A 119 23.05 6.64 36.61
C HIS A 119 24.55 6.97 36.70
N LYS A 120 25.40 5.99 37.03
CA LYS A 120 26.85 6.24 37.11
C LYS A 120 27.46 6.53 35.74
N PHE A 121 27.00 5.86 34.69
CA PHE A 121 27.41 6.15 33.33
C PHE A 121 27.09 7.60 32.92
N VAL A 122 25.87 8.07 33.19
CA VAL A 122 25.45 9.45 32.91
C VAL A 122 26.23 10.46 33.76
N LYS A 123 26.52 10.17 35.04
CA LYS A 123 27.37 11.07 35.86
C LYS A 123 28.79 11.20 35.33
N ILE A 124 29.36 10.12 34.78
CA ILE A 124 30.69 10.17 34.13
C ILE A 124 30.61 11.00 32.84
N MET A 125 29.55 10.83 32.04
CA MET A 125 29.32 11.64 30.85
C MET A 125 29.19 13.13 31.18
N ASN A 126 28.43 13.49 32.21
CA ASN A 126 28.25 14.88 32.62
C ASN A 126 29.57 15.52 33.05
N TYR A 127 30.40 14.80 33.83
CA TYR A 127 31.75 15.27 34.16
C TYR A 127 32.60 15.55 32.92
N ILE A 128 32.50 14.72 31.87
CA ILE A 128 33.22 14.93 30.61
C ILE A 128 32.67 16.16 29.86
N LYS A 129 31.36 16.39 29.87
CA LYS A 129 30.72 17.54 29.21
C LYS A 129 30.99 18.86 29.93
N GLU A 130 31.00 18.84 31.27
CA GLU A 130 31.21 20.00 32.14
C GLU A 130 32.71 20.26 32.38
N LEU A 131 33.59 19.74 31.50
CA LEU A 131 35.04 19.87 31.64
C LEU A 131 35.50 21.33 31.74
N ASP A 132 34.91 22.20 30.92
CA ASP A 132 35.28 23.62 30.85
C ASP A 132 34.69 24.46 32.00
N ASP A 133 33.72 23.92 32.75
CA ASP A 133 33.14 24.55 33.94
C ASP A 133 33.98 24.31 35.21
N LEU A 134 35.00 23.45 35.12
CA LEU A 134 35.91 23.19 36.23
C LEU A 134 36.80 24.41 36.51
N ASN A 135 37.11 24.62 37.77
CA ASN A 135 37.98 25.69 38.25
C ASN A 135 39.01 25.12 39.26
N PRO A 136 39.99 25.92 39.69
CA PRO A 136 41.06 25.45 40.59
C PRO A 136 40.55 24.84 41.90
N GLU A 137 39.42 25.33 42.43
CA GLU A 137 38.84 24.85 43.68
C GLU A 137 38.03 23.55 43.50
N THR A 138 37.39 23.37 42.33
CA THR A 138 36.49 22.26 42.05
C THR A 138 37.16 21.07 41.37
N LEU A 139 38.31 21.26 40.72
CA LEU A 139 39.01 20.20 39.96
C LEU A 139 39.28 18.95 40.80
N GLN A 140 39.98 19.07 41.93
CA GLN A 140 40.37 17.91 42.75
C GLN A 140 39.16 17.21 43.39
N PRO A 141 38.17 17.92 43.98
CA PRO A 141 36.93 17.31 44.45
C PRO A 141 36.19 16.55 43.34
N GLN A 142 36.00 17.16 42.18
CA GLN A 142 35.28 16.55 41.06
C GLN A 142 36.01 15.34 40.48
N LYS A 143 37.34 15.43 40.35
CA LYS A 143 38.18 14.31 39.93
C LYS A 143 38.06 13.10 40.87
N LYS A 144 38.07 13.34 42.18
CA LYS A 144 37.88 12.27 43.18
C LYS A 144 36.49 11.66 43.09
N LEU A 145 35.47 12.48 42.85
CA LEU A 145 34.08 12.09 42.72
C LEU A 145 33.85 11.23 41.46
N VAL A 146 34.36 11.63 40.29
CA VAL A 146 34.25 10.84 39.05
C VAL A 146 34.99 9.51 39.14
N ILE A 147 36.17 9.47 39.78
CA ILE A 147 36.88 8.20 40.07
C ILE A 147 36.00 7.26 40.92
N GLY A 148 35.27 7.81 41.89
CA GLY A 148 34.28 7.07 42.68
C GLY A 148 33.20 6.48 41.79
N PHE A 149 32.60 7.30 40.92
CA PHE A 149 31.57 6.84 39.98
C PHE A 149 32.07 5.79 38.99
N MET A 150 33.31 5.89 38.50
CA MET A 150 33.91 4.89 37.61
C MET A 150 34.06 3.53 38.31
N LYS A 151 34.53 3.52 39.57
CA LYS A 151 34.68 2.27 40.34
C LYS A 151 33.33 1.60 40.58
N GLU A 152 32.34 2.40 40.99
CA GLU A 152 30.97 1.92 41.19
C GLU A 152 30.36 1.41 39.87
N PHE A 153 30.53 2.15 38.78
CA PHE A 153 30.08 1.73 37.44
C PHE A 153 30.65 0.38 37.06
N ILE A 154 31.97 0.14 37.15
CA ILE A 154 32.56 -1.18 36.83
C ILE A 154 31.96 -2.28 37.71
N SER A 155 31.78 -2.02 39.00
CA SER A 155 31.23 -3.01 39.94
C SER A 155 29.82 -3.44 39.54
N PHE A 156 28.92 -2.47 39.31
CA PHE A 156 27.54 -2.75 38.89
C PHE A 156 27.48 -3.32 37.47
N PHE A 157 28.30 -2.80 36.54
CA PHE A 157 28.31 -3.22 35.14
C PHE A 157 28.82 -4.65 34.96
N GLN A 158 29.84 -5.08 35.71
CA GLN A 158 30.28 -6.48 35.70
C GLN A 158 29.20 -7.42 36.24
N LYS A 159 28.49 -7.01 37.30
CA LYS A 159 27.34 -7.76 37.84
C LYS A 159 26.22 -7.85 36.79
N HIS A 160 25.92 -6.74 36.13
CA HIS A 160 24.92 -6.64 35.06
C HIS A 160 25.22 -7.59 33.90
N ILE A 161 26.45 -7.55 33.37
CA ILE A 161 26.86 -8.44 32.27
C ILE A 161 26.70 -9.92 32.66
N LYS A 162 27.04 -10.27 33.90
CA LYS A 162 27.03 -11.66 34.36
C LYS A 162 25.61 -12.18 34.60
N ASN A 163 24.73 -11.37 35.16
CA ASN A 163 23.46 -11.83 35.72
C ASN A 163 22.23 -11.34 34.94
N ASP A 164 22.29 -10.14 34.36
CA ASP A 164 21.09 -9.42 33.92
C ASP A 164 21.04 -9.24 32.39
N HIS A 165 22.21 -9.03 31.77
CA HIS A 165 22.32 -8.70 30.35
C HIS A 165 21.67 -9.73 29.44
N ASP A 166 21.87 -11.03 29.68
CA ASP A 166 21.29 -12.09 28.85
C ASP A 166 19.75 -12.05 28.88
N LEU A 167 19.17 -11.90 30.08
CA LEU A 167 17.72 -11.76 30.24
C LEU A 167 17.19 -10.50 29.54
N ILE A 168 17.83 -9.35 29.76
CA ILE A 168 17.32 -8.07 29.26
C ILE A 168 17.53 -7.96 27.74
N TYR A 169 18.73 -8.23 27.25
CA TYR A 169 19.07 -8.03 25.84
C TYR A 169 18.59 -9.17 24.96
N ASN A 170 18.98 -10.41 25.27
CA ASN A 170 18.72 -11.57 24.40
C ASN A 170 17.28 -12.09 24.50
N LYS A 171 16.57 -11.82 25.61
CA LYS A 171 15.16 -12.20 25.73
C LYS A 171 14.23 -11.01 25.53
N GLN A 172 14.31 -9.98 26.37
CA GLN A 172 13.30 -8.90 26.32
C GLN A 172 13.47 -7.96 25.12
N LEU A 173 14.65 -7.37 24.94
CA LEU A 173 14.89 -6.42 23.86
C LEU A 173 14.87 -7.11 22.49
N ALA A 174 15.46 -8.30 22.36
CA ALA A 174 15.44 -9.07 21.12
C ALA A 174 14.00 -9.41 20.68
N MET A 175 13.12 -9.80 21.60
CA MET A 175 11.70 -10.02 21.30
C MET A 175 11.03 -8.74 20.82
N THR A 176 11.30 -7.61 21.48
CA THR A 176 10.75 -6.30 21.10
C THR A 176 11.19 -5.87 19.69
N LEU A 177 12.44 -6.17 19.33
CA LEU A 177 13.00 -5.84 18.01
C LEU A 177 12.62 -6.83 16.92
N GLN A 178 12.14 -8.03 17.28
CA GLN A 178 11.89 -9.13 16.34
C GLN A 178 11.01 -8.76 15.15
N PRO A 179 9.90 -8.01 15.29
CA PRO A 179 9.08 -7.61 14.14
C PRO A 179 9.87 -6.80 13.10
N LEU A 180 10.69 -5.85 13.55
CA LEU A 180 11.52 -5.03 12.68
C LEU A 180 12.67 -5.85 12.07
N THR A 181 13.31 -6.72 12.86
CA THR A 181 14.33 -7.67 12.38
C THR A 181 13.78 -8.52 11.23
N ASN A 182 12.60 -9.13 11.43
CA ASN A 182 11.93 -9.96 10.43
C ASN A 182 11.68 -9.19 9.13
N LEU A 183 11.16 -7.96 9.23
CA LEU A 183 10.90 -7.12 8.07
C LEU A 183 12.18 -6.71 7.33
N ILE A 184 13.25 -6.37 8.06
CA ILE A 184 14.55 -6.05 7.46
C ILE A 184 15.13 -7.27 6.72
N ASP A 185 15.10 -8.44 7.34
CA ASP A 185 15.66 -9.66 6.78
C ASP A 185 14.92 -10.10 5.51
N ILE A 186 13.59 -10.09 5.53
CA ILE A 186 12.80 -10.45 4.34
C ILE A 186 12.97 -9.40 3.23
N ASN A 187 13.13 -8.12 3.58
CA ASN A 187 13.40 -7.07 2.61
C ASN A 187 14.73 -7.29 1.88
N ASN A 188 15.76 -7.70 2.61
CA ASN A 188 17.05 -8.08 2.01
C ASN A 188 16.91 -9.30 1.09
N GLN A 189 16.17 -10.34 1.52
CA GLN A 189 15.90 -11.51 0.66
C GLN A 189 15.14 -11.12 -0.61
N TYR A 190 14.13 -10.26 -0.49
CA TYR A 190 13.34 -9.76 -1.61
C TYR A 190 14.19 -8.94 -2.59
N LYS A 191 15.06 -8.05 -2.09
CA LYS A 191 16.00 -7.28 -2.93
C LYS A 191 17.01 -8.18 -3.62
N LYS A 192 17.65 -9.10 -2.88
CA LYS A 192 18.58 -10.09 -3.44
C LYS A 192 17.91 -10.91 -4.54
N PHE A 193 16.69 -11.41 -4.31
CA PHE A 193 15.94 -12.14 -5.33
C PHE A 193 15.73 -11.32 -6.60
N ASN A 194 15.33 -10.05 -6.47
CA ASN A 194 15.09 -9.17 -7.61
C ASN A 194 16.37 -8.77 -8.37
N ILE A 195 17.50 -8.67 -7.68
CA ILE A 195 18.81 -8.38 -8.28
C ILE A 195 19.39 -9.62 -8.97
N THR A 196 19.28 -10.80 -8.33
CA THR A 196 19.86 -12.04 -8.87
C THR A 196 19.12 -12.52 -10.11
N PHE A 197 17.79 -12.45 -10.11
CA PHE A 197 16.97 -12.97 -11.19
C PHE A 197 16.38 -11.83 -12.01
N VAL A 198 17.20 -11.13 -12.79
CA VAL A 198 16.74 -10.01 -13.63
C VAL A 198 15.89 -10.46 -14.84
N PRO A 199 16.26 -11.52 -15.60
CA PRO A 199 15.49 -11.95 -16.76
C PRO A 199 14.10 -12.46 -16.36
N ILE A 200 13.06 -12.03 -17.08
CA ILE A 200 11.66 -12.43 -16.84
C ILE A 200 11.51 -13.96 -16.85
N VAL A 201 12.25 -14.65 -17.73
CA VAL A 201 12.21 -16.11 -17.88
C VAL A 201 12.67 -16.81 -16.60
N GLU A 202 13.74 -16.35 -15.95
CA GLU A 202 14.24 -16.94 -14.72
C GLU A 202 13.29 -16.68 -13.54
N LYS A 203 12.66 -15.51 -13.49
CA LYS A 203 11.59 -15.23 -12.50
C LYS A 203 10.38 -16.15 -12.68
N VAL A 204 10.01 -16.47 -13.91
CA VAL A 204 8.90 -17.39 -14.20
C VAL A 204 9.21 -18.81 -13.73
N VAL A 205 10.44 -19.30 -13.98
CA VAL A 205 10.88 -20.63 -13.51
C VAL A 205 10.92 -20.70 -11.98
N ARG A 206 11.28 -19.60 -11.32
CA ARG A 206 11.39 -19.51 -9.85
C ARG A 206 10.21 -18.79 -9.17
N ASN A 207 9.05 -18.74 -9.83
CA ASN A 207 7.89 -18.01 -9.35
C ASN A 207 7.45 -18.48 -7.93
N PHE A 208 7.58 -19.77 -7.64
CA PHE A 208 7.32 -20.31 -6.29
C PHE A 208 8.18 -19.63 -5.21
N MET A 209 9.49 -19.46 -5.44
CA MET A 209 10.37 -18.80 -4.47
C MET A 209 9.97 -17.34 -4.26
N SER A 210 9.66 -16.64 -5.36
CA SER A 210 9.19 -15.25 -5.29
C SER A 210 7.91 -15.14 -4.45
N LYS A 211 6.95 -16.04 -4.64
CA LYS A 211 5.70 -16.07 -3.88
C LYS A 211 5.96 -16.28 -2.39
N VAL A 212 6.77 -17.27 -2.01
CA VAL A 212 7.10 -17.53 -0.60
C VAL A 212 7.77 -16.33 0.06
N ILE A 213 8.69 -15.64 -0.65
CA ILE A 213 9.33 -14.43 -0.12
C ILE A 213 8.30 -13.32 0.07
N ILE A 214 7.40 -13.13 -0.89
CA ILE A 214 6.35 -12.11 -0.83
C ILE A 214 5.35 -12.41 0.28
N ASP A 215 4.90 -13.65 0.43
CA ASP A 215 3.94 -14.03 1.48
C ASP A 215 4.53 -13.74 2.87
N LYS A 216 5.81 -14.09 3.10
CA LYS A 216 6.50 -13.72 4.34
C LYS A 216 6.67 -12.21 4.51
N TYR A 217 6.92 -11.48 3.42
CA TYR A 217 7.02 -10.02 3.46
C TYR A 217 5.70 -9.42 3.89
N ILE A 218 4.59 -9.90 3.31
CA ILE A 218 3.23 -9.50 3.66
C ILE A 218 2.99 -9.72 5.15
N ASP A 219 3.28 -10.91 5.69
CA ASP A 219 3.09 -11.22 7.11
C ASP A 219 3.87 -10.27 8.02
N TYR A 220 5.17 -10.07 7.74
CA TYR A 220 6.03 -9.23 8.57
C TYR A 220 5.70 -7.73 8.46
N LEU A 221 5.32 -7.26 7.27
CA LEU A 221 4.87 -5.88 7.09
C LEU A 221 3.51 -5.64 7.75
N GLN A 222 2.59 -6.62 7.65
CA GLN A 222 1.30 -6.56 8.30
C GLN A 222 1.44 -6.47 9.82
N GLU A 223 2.38 -7.22 10.42
CA GLU A 223 2.66 -7.13 11.85
C GLU A 223 3.20 -5.75 12.26
N ILE A 224 4.08 -5.15 11.45
CA ILE A 224 4.56 -3.78 11.67
C ILE A 224 3.40 -2.77 11.62
N PHE A 225 2.50 -2.88 10.64
CA PHE A 225 1.32 -2.01 10.57
C PHE A 225 0.37 -2.24 11.73
N ARG A 226 0.17 -3.50 12.16
CA ARG A 226 -0.64 -3.86 13.33
C ARG A 226 -0.10 -3.18 14.59
N ILE A 227 1.20 -3.28 14.85
CA ILE A 227 1.85 -2.62 16.00
C ILE A 227 1.61 -1.11 15.98
N LEU A 228 1.88 -0.45 14.85
CA LEU A 228 1.73 1.00 14.69
C LEU A 228 0.28 1.48 14.81
N TRP A 229 -0.69 0.61 14.51
CA TRP A 229 -2.11 0.89 14.61
C TRP A 229 -2.68 0.60 16.01
N GLU A 230 -2.35 -0.55 16.60
CA GLU A 230 -3.07 -1.11 17.76
C GLU A 230 -2.42 -0.81 19.11
N GLU A 231 -1.10 -0.75 19.18
CA GLU A 231 -0.40 -0.80 20.48
C GLU A 231 -0.27 0.57 21.15
N TYR A 232 -0.42 1.63 20.37
CA TYR A 232 -0.31 3.02 20.82
C TYR A 232 -1.67 3.58 21.23
N GLN A 233 -1.68 4.52 22.19
CA GLN A 233 -2.91 5.19 22.64
C GLN A 233 -3.61 5.92 21.49
N GLN A 234 -2.83 6.53 20.60
CA GLN A 234 -3.29 7.08 19.33
C GLN A 234 -2.55 6.35 18.22
N PRO A 235 -3.26 5.85 17.19
CA PRO A 235 -2.63 5.17 16.06
C PRO A 235 -1.58 6.07 15.40
N ILE A 236 -0.40 5.50 15.14
CA ILE A 236 0.72 6.21 14.47
C ILE A 236 0.47 6.32 12.97
N ILE A 237 -0.23 5.36 12.39
CA ILE A 237 -0.66 5.34 10.99
C ILE A 237 -2.17 5.63 10.91
N PRO A 238 -2.68 6.16 9.78
CA PRO A 238 -4.08 6.60 9.66
C PRO A 238 -5.09 5.48 9.40
N ILE A 239 -4.63 4.33 8.90
CA ILE A 239 -5.44 3.13 8.64
C ILE A 239 -4.53 1.90 8.71
N LEU A 240 -5.11 0.74 9.01
CA LEU A 240 -4.45 -0.57 8.87
C LEU A 240 -4.64 -1.09 7.43
N PRO A 241 -3.60 -1.08 6.57
CA PRO A 241 -3.72 -1.56 5.20
C PRO A 241 -3.79 -3.10 5.14
N ASP A 242 -4.39 -3.62 4.08
CA ASP A 242 -4.30 -5.04 3.69
C ASP A 242 -3.05 -5.24 2.83
N CYS A 243 -2.00 -5.82 3.43
CA CYS A 243 -0.73 -6.05 2.75
C CYS A 243 -0.86 -6.99 1.53
N HIS A 244 -1.83 -7.91 1.49
CA HIS A 244 -2.04 -8.75 0.29
C HIS A 244 -2.51 -7.90 -0.89
N ARG A 245 -3.44 -6.95 -0.66
CA ARG A 245 -3.90 -6.03 -1.71
C ARG A 245 -2.84 -5.03 -2.10
N LEU A 246 -2.04 -4.55 -1.16
CA LEU A 246 -0.89 -3.69 -1.44
C LEU A 246 0.08 -4.41 -2.38
N PHE A 247 0.48 -5.64 -2.05
CA PHE A 247 1.41 -6.42 -2.87
C PHE A 247 0.82 -6.85 -4.21
N TYR A 248 -0.48 -7.12 -4.28
CA TYR A 248 -1.18 -7.32 -5.56
C TYR A 248 -0.94 -6.13 -6.49
N LYS A 249 -1.15 -4.90 -6.00
CA LYS A 249 -0.95 -3.66 -6.77
C LYS A 249 0.52 -3.44 -7.13
N LEU A 250 1.46 -3.71 -6.21
CA LEU A 250 2.91 -3.66 -6.47
C LEU A 250 3.41 -4.71 -7.47
N GLN A 251 2.64 -5.76 -7.73
CA GLN A 251 2.97 -6.80 -8.70
C GLN A 251 2.27 -6.63 -10.05
N LEU A 252 1.36 -5.65 -10.18
CA LEU A 252 0.66 -5.40 -11.42
C LEU A 252 1.68 -5.06 -12.51
N GLN A 253 1.82 -5.97 -13.47
CA GLN A 253 2.49 -5.69 -14.72
C GLN A 253 1.50 -4.95 -15.60
N TYR A 254 1.90 -3.76 -16.04
CA TYR A 254 1.13 -2.97 -16.98
C TYR A 254 2.05 -2.48 -18.08
N ASP A 255 1.47 -2.47 -19.29
CA ASP A 255 2.09 -1.85 -20.44
C ASP A 255 1.96 -0.33 -20.27
N LYS A 256 3.08 0.35 -20.06
CA LYS A 256 3.12 1.81 -19.83
C LYS A 256 2.53 2.60 -20.99
N GLU A 257 2.59 2.06 -22.20
CA GLU A 257 2.06 2.72 -23.39
C GLU A 257 0.54 2.53 -23.49
N LYS A 258 0.04 1.33 -23.18
CA LYS A 258 -1.40 1.02 -23.29
C LYS A 258 -2.22 1.48 -22.09
N ASN A 259 -1.67 1.39 -20.89
CA ASN A 259 -2.35 1.67 -19.62
C ASN A 259 -1.70 2.86 -18.90
N LYS A 260 -1.54 3.97 -19.64
CA LYS A 260 -0.85 5.18 -19.16
C LYS A 260 -1.42 5.69 -17.84
N ILE A 261 -2.75 5.70 -17.68
CA ILE A 261 -3.38 6.18 -16.44
C ILE A 261 -3.05 5.32 -15.22
N GLU A 262 -2.97 3.99 -15.35
CA GLU A 262 -2.59 3.11 -14.23
C GLU A 262 -1.20 3.46 -13.71
N SER A 263 -0.26 3.75 -14.63
CA SER A 263 1.11 4.09 -14.28
C SER A 263 1.21 5.34 -13.40
N LEU A 264 0.30 6.30 -13.58
CA LEU A 264 0.31 7.56 -12.83
C LEU A 264 -0.05 7.35 -11.36
N TYR A 265 -0.85 6.32 -11.05
CA TYR A 265 -1.23 5.97 -9.68
C TYR A 265 -0.36 4.86 -9.07
N LEU A 266 0.17 3.94 -9.90
CA LEU A 266 1.06 2.88 -9.44
C LEU A 266 2.50 3.35 -9.23
N ASN A 267 3.02 4.27 -10.04
CA ASN A 267 4.41 4.76 -9.90
C ASN A 267 4.67 5.41 -8.53
N PRO A 268 3.81 6.31 -8.00
CA PRO A 268 3.97 6.84 -6.65
C PRO A 268 3.99 5.73 -5.59
N LEU A 269 3.12 4.74 -5.71
CA LEU A 269 3.07 3.59 -4.80
C LEU A 269 4.39 2.79 -4.84
N HIS A 270 4.89 2.46 -6.02
CA HIS A 270 6.19 1.79 -6.18
C HIS A 270 7.34 2.63 -5.64
N SER A 271 7.31 3.95 -5.85
CA SER A 271 8.33 4.87 -5.35
C SER A 271 8.36 4.86 -3.82
N CYS A 272 7.20 5.01 -3.17
CA CYS A 272 7.10 4.98 -1.71
C CYS A 272 7.56 3.63 -1.14
N PHE A 273 7.16 2.52 -1.76
CA PHE A 273 7.62 1.19 -1.35
C PHE A 273 9.14 1.04 -1.48
N ASN A 274 9.72 1.57 -2.56
CA ASN A 274 11.17 1.54 -2.77
C ASN A 274 11.93 2.40 -1.74
N GLU A 275 11.41 3.56 -1.38
CA GLU A 275 12.01 4.41 -0.33
C GLU A 275 11.96 3.71 1.04
N MET A 276 10.80 3.17 1.44
CA MET A 276 10.70 2.35 2.66
C MET A 276 11.69 1.18 2.64
N SER A 277 11.79 0.48 1.51
CA SER A 277 12.70 -0.63 1.32
C SER A 277 14.19 -0.23 1.39
N LYS A 278 14.56 0.96 0.92
CA LYS A 278 15.91 1.54 1.10
C LYS A 278 16.17 1.88 2.55
N THR A 279 15.20 2.46 3.26
CA THR A 279 15.31 2.77 4.69
C THR A 279 15.54 1.49 5.51
N LEU A 280 14.83 0.40 5.22
CA LEU A 280 15.06 -0.91 5.84
C LEU A 280 16.47 -1.44 5.54
N LEU A 281 16.99 -1.26 4.32
CA LEU A 281 18.35 -1.64 3.96
C LEU A 281 19.39 -0.81 4.72
N ASN A 282 19.16 0.49 4.86
CA ASN A 282 20.04 1.38 5.64
C ASN A 282 20.07 0.94 7.10
N LEU A 283 18.91 0.65 7.69
CA LEU A 283 18.83 0.08 9.05
C LEU A 283 19.61 -1.24 9.15
N GLN A 284 19.55 -2.10 8.14
CA GLN A 284 20.35 -3.32 8.11
C GLN A 284 21.86 -3.03 8.14
N VAL A 285 22.32 -2.08 7.34
CA VAL A 285 23.73 -1.70 7.23
C VAL A 285 24.23 -1.09 8.54
N TYR A 286 23.43 -0.23 9.18
CA TYR A 286 23.76 0.34 10.48
C TYR A 286 23.75 -0.72 11.61
N GLY A 287 22.85 -1.70 11.49
CA GLY A 287 22.73 -2.81 12.42
C GLY A 287 21.84 -2.51 13.64
N ILE A 288 21.62 -3.55 14.45
CA ILE A 288 20.62 -3.58 15.54
C ILE A 288 20.76 -2.45 16.56
N ASN A 289 21.97 -1.95 16.76
CA ASN A 289 22.31 -0.86 17.66
C ASN A 289 21.76 0.52 17.23
N TYR A 290 21.23 0.63 16.02
CA TYR A 290 20.60 1.84 15.50
C TYR A 290 19.07 1.73 15.40
N TRP A 291 18.53 0.53 15.59
CA TRP A 291 17.08 0.29 15.55
C TRP A 291 16.48 0.75 16.86
N LYS A 292 15.69 1.82 16.86
CA LYS A 292 15.14 2.42 18.08
C LYS A 292 13.94 1.64 18.60
N THR A 293 13.77 1.61 19.92
CA THR A 293 12.56 1.09 20.58
C THR A 293 11.91 2.16 21.46
N PRO A 294 10.57 2.32 21.43
CA PRO A 294 9.59 1.65 20.58
C PRO A 294 9.73 1.96 19.08
N LEU A 295 9.09 1.14 18.24
CA LEU A 295 9.15 1.19 16.78
C LEU A 295 8.89 2.60 16.22
N ASN A 296 7.94 3.34 16.81
CA ASN A 296 7.59 4.70 16.37
C ASN A 296 8.72 5.73 16.49
N GLN A 297 9.80 5.42 17.22
CA GLN A 297 10.98 6.29 17.30
C GLN A 297 11.85 6.24 16.03
N ASN A 298 11.65 5.25 15.16
CA ASN A 298 12.32 5.15 13.87
C ASN A 298 11.66 6.09 12.85
N THR A 299 11.70 7.39 13.12
CA THR A 299 10.90 8.44 12.44
C THR A 299 10.95 8.34 10.92
N LYS A 300 12.13 8.17 10.32
CA LYS A 300 12.28 8.05 8.87
C LYS A 300 11.53 6.84 8.28
N LEU A 301 11.56 5.70 8.97
CA LEU A 301 10.79 4.51 8.56
C LEU A 301 9.28 4.78 8.70
N ILE A 302 8.86 5.45 9.78
CA ILE A 302 7.46 5.82 9.99
C ILE A 302 6.96 6.76 8.89
N ASP A 303 7.74 7.77 8.52
CA ASP A 303 7.40 8.69 7.43
C ASP A 303 7.25 7.94 6.10
N ASP A 304 8.17 7.02 5.80
CA ASP A 304 8.12 6.21 4.57
C ASP A 304 6.90 5.27 4.57
N ILE A 305 6.55 4.68 5.72
CA ILE A 305 5.34 3.87 5.90
C ILE A 305 4.08 4.72 5.68
N GLN A 306 3.98 5.89 6.29
CA GLN A 306 2.82 6.78 6.12
C GLN A 306 2.67 7.21 4.66
N ASN A 307 3.77 7.52 3.96
CA ASN A 307 3.76 7.83 2.54
C ASN A 307 3.29 6.65 1.69
N LEU A 308 3.76 5.42 2.00
CA LEU A 308 3.31 4.19 1.36
C LEU A 308 1.81 3.97 1.54
N ILE A 309 1.29 4.11 2.77
CA ILE A 309 -0.13 3.96 3.09
C ILE A 309 -0.98 4.98 2.33
N ASN A 310 -0.57 6.24 2.31
CA ASN A 310 -1.28 7.29 1.60
C ASN A 310 -1.35 7.00 0.08
N ALA A 311 -0.25 6.54 -0.51
CA ALA A 311 -0.22 6.12 -1.92
C ALA A 311 -1.10 4.87 -2.17
N ASP A 312 -1.11 3.91 -1.24
CA ASP A 312 -1.93 2.70 -1.31
C ASP A 312 -3.42 3.01 -1.26
N ILE A 313 -3.87 3.93 -0.39
CA ILE A 313 -5.28 4.34 -0.31
C ILE A 313 -5.77 4.88 -1.66
N ILE A 314 -4.96 5.72 -2.31
CA ILE A 314 -5.29 6.28 -3.65
C ILE A 314 -5.37 5.15 -4.67
N ALA A 315 -4.36 4.27 -4.70
CA ALA A 315 -4.30 3.15 -5.62
C ALA A 315 -5.42 2.13 -5.38
N GLU A 316 -5.81 1.84 -4.15
CA GLU A 316 -6.90 0.92 -3.79
C GLU A 316 -8.26 1.46 -4.25
N LYS A 317 -8.47 2.77 -4.07
CA LYS A 317 -9.71 3.44 -4.49
C LYS A 317 -9.93 3.31 -6.00
N LEU A 318 -8.88 3.49 -6.80
CA LEU A 318 -8.93 3.54 -8.27
C LEU A 318 -8.61 2.21 -8.97
N LEU A 319 -7.76 1.38 -8.37
CA LEU A 319 -7.16 0.19 -8.99
C LEU A 319 -7.27 -1.06 -8.10
N GLY A 320 -7.99 -1.00 -6.97
CA GLY A 320 -8.03 -2.09 -5.98
C GLY A 320 -8.55 -3.43 -6.48
N ASN A 321 -9.23 -3.47 -7.64
CA ASN A 321 -9.62 -4.72 -8.28
C ASN A 321 -9.60 -4.60 -9.82
N PRO A 322 -9.65 -5.74 -10.55
CA PRO A 322 -9.64 -5.74 -12.02
C PRO A 322 -10.75 -4.92 -12.66
N LEU A 323 -11.97 -4.92 -12.08
CA LEU A 323 -13.11 -4.16 -12.62
C LEU A 323 -12.87 -2.65 -12.55
N LYS A 324 -12.38 -2.14 -11.42
CA LYS A 324 -12.06 -0.71 -11.24
C LYS A 324 -10.97 -0.25 -12.20
N ARG A 325 -9.98 -1.11 -12.45
CA ARG A 325 -8.94 -0.85 -13.46
C ARG A 325 -9.52 -0.76 -14.86
N ASP A 326 -10.35 -1.72 -15.25
CA ASP A 326 -11.04 -1.69 -16.54
C ASP A 326 -11.90 -0.42 -16.69
N GLN A 327 -12.60 -0.04 -15.62
CA GLN A 327 -13.41 1.19 -15.56
C GLN A 327 -12.56 2.45 -15.72
N LEU A 328 -11.47 2.57 -14.97
CA LEU A 328 -10.60 3.74 -15.03
C LEU A 328 -9.97 3.90 -16.43
N ASN A 329 -9.43 2.81 -17.00
CA ASN A 329 -8.86 2.83 -18.34
C ASN A 329 -9.94 3.14 -19.40
N PHE A 330 -11.14 2.58 -19.24
CA PHE A 330 -12.25 2.85 -20.15
C PHE A 330 -12.66 4.32 -20.11
N VAL A 331 -12.85 4.89 -18.91
CA VAL A 331 -13.16 6.32 -18.77
C VAL A 331 -12.03 7.19 -19.31
N TYR A 332 -10.76 6.84 -19.03
CA TYR A 332 -9.59 7.53 -19.55
C TYR A 332 -9.56 7.60 -21.08
N GLN A 333 -9.82 6.47 -21.75
CA GLN A 333 -9.87 6.39 -23.21
C GLN A 333 -11.01 7.25 -23.78
N VAL A 334 -12.20 7.19 -23.18
CA VAL A 334 -13.36 7.94 -23.67
C VAL A 334 -13.21 9.45 -23.45
N VAL A 335 -12.67 9.88 -22.31
CA VAL A 335 -12.35 11.29 -22.06
C VAL A 335 -11.22 11.76 -22.98
N GLY A 336 -10.30 10.87 -23.35
CA GLY A 336 -9.27 11.14 -24.36
C GLY A 336 -9.84 11.59 -25.70
N LEU A 337 -10.95 10.99 -26.14
CA LEU A 337 -11.64 11.42 -27.37
C LEU A 337 -12.13 12.87 -27.29
N ILE A 338 -12.50 13.35 -26.11
CA ILE A 338 -12.87 14.75 -25.89
C ILE A 338 -11.62 15.63 -25.90
N ALA A 339 -10.56 15.22 -25.20
CA ALA A 339 -9.31 15.97 -25.10
C ALA A 339 -8.58 16.11 -26.44
N GLU A 340 -8.70 15.12 -27.33
CA GLU A 340 -8.07 15.08 -28.66
C GLU A 340 -8.93 15.71 -29.76
N SER A 341 -10.18 16.08 -29.47
CA SER A 341 -11.14 16.57 -30.46
C SER A 341 -10.83 17.98 -31.00
N ASP A 342 -10.64 18.95 -30.11
CA ASP A 342 -10.41 20.37 -30.41
C ASP A 342 -9.83 21.09 -29.18
N GLU A 343 -8.94 22.07 -29.40
CA GLU A 343 -8.25 22.79 -28.31
C GLU A 343 -9.21 23.56 -27.39
N LYS A 344 -10.31 24.14 -27.91
CA LYS A 344 -11.28 24.85 -27.06
C LYS A 344 -12.11 23.87 -26.24
N ILE A 345 -12.45 22.72 -26.81
CA ILE A 345 -13.16 21.65 -26.09
C ILE A 345 -12.28 21.09 -24.97
N LYS A 346 -10.99 20.88 -25.26
CA LYS A 346 -9.98 20.49 -24.28
C LYS A 346 -9.85 21.52 -23.16
N GLU A 347 -9.79 22.81 -23.46
CA GLU A 347 -9.77 23.87 -22.44
C GLU A 347 -11.00 23.79 -21.53
N ASN A 348 -12.19 23.62 -22.09
CA ASN A 348 -13.43 23.45 -21.32
C ASN A 348 -13.40 22.18 -20.46
N LEU A 349 -12.81 21.09 -20.95
CA LEU A 349 -12.64 19.83 -20.20
C LEU A 349 -11.73 20.05 -18.99
N LEU A 350 -10.59 20.71 -19.20
CA LEU A 350 -9.62 21.02 -18.14
C LEU A 350 -10.19 22.00 -17.11
N ASN A 351 -11.09 22.91 -17.53
CA ASN A 351 -11.85 23.80 -16.65
C ASN A 351 -13.06 23.14 -15.99
N ARG A 352 -13.29 21.84 -16.23
CA ARG A 352 -14.41 21.05 -15.68
C ARG A 352 -15.78 21.67 -15.98
N ASP A 353 -15.99 22.13 -17.22
CA ASP A 353 -17.30 22.67 -17.64
C ASP A 353 -18.43 21.69 -17.29
N GLU A 354 -19.50 22.21 -16.68
CA GLU A 354 -20.62 21.40 -16.21
C GLU A 354 -21.26 20.61 -17.34
N ASN A 355 -21.36 21.15 -18.55
CA ASN A 355 -21.94 20.42 -19.68
C ASN A 355 -21.05 19.28 -20.15
N ILE A 356 -19.73 19.40 -20.05
CA ILE A 356 -18.82 18.29 -20.36
C ILE A 356 -18.96 17.20 -19.30
N THR A 357 -18.81 17.57 -18.03
CA THR A 357 -18.74 16.62 -16.92
C THR A 357 -20.07 15.94 -16.63
N SER A 358 -21.20 16.65 -16.74
CA SER A 358 -22.53 16.11 -16.45
C SER A 358 -23.29 15.56 -17.67
N LYS A 359 -22.90 15.92 -18.91
CA LYS A 359 -23.62 15.47 -20.12
C LYS A 359 -22.71 14.75 -21.10
N ALA A 360 -21.71 15.43 -21.65
CA ALA A 360 -20.91 14.88 -22.76
C ALA A 360 -20.17 13.59 -22.35
N ILE A 361 -19.51 13.58 -21.18
CA ILE A 361 -18.79 12.41 -20.68
C ILE A 361 -19.75 11.22 -20.44
N PRO A 362 -20.84 11.34 -19.66
CA PRO A 362 -21.80 10.25 -19.49
C PRO A 362 -22.35 9.71 -20.82
N LEU A 363 -22.78 10.58 -21.75
CA LEU A 363 -23.30 10.16 -23.07
C LEU A 363 -22.28 9.34 -23.85
N LEU A 364 -21.04 9.82 -23.94
CA LEU A 364 -19.97 9.13 -24.64
C LEU A 364 -19.62 7.80 -23.98
N ILE A 365 -19.65 7.72 -22.66
CA ILE A 365 -19.32 6.51 -21.91
C ILE A 365 -20.37 5.42 -22.15
N ILE A 366 -21.66 5.78 -22.10
CA ILE A 366 -22.76 4.88 -22.45
C ILE A 366 -22.63 4.42 -23.90
N PHE A 367 -22.46 5.36 -24.84
CA PHE A 367 -22.33 5.04 -26.24
C PHE A 367 -21.16 4.09 -26.52
N LYS A 368 -19.99 4.35 -25.91
CA LYS A 368 -18.80 3.52 -26.06
C LYS A 368 -18.95 2.14 -25.41
N GLN A 369 -19.73 2.04 -24.32
CA GLN A 369 -20.03 0.76 -23.69
C GLN A 369 -20.95 -0.09 -24.58
N ILE A 370 -21.92 0.52 -25.25
CA ILE A 370 -22.78 -0.15 -26.25
C ILE A 370 -21.93 -0.63 -27.43
N GLN A 371 -21.05 0.24 -27.98
CA GLN A 371 -20.12 -0.16 -29.05
C GLN A 371 -19.22 -1.33 -28.62
N ARG A 372 -18.71 -1.31 -27.39
CA ARG A 372 -17.89 -2.40 -26.83
C ARG A 372 -18.66 -3.71 -26.77
N MET A 373 -19.89 -3.70 -26.25
CA MET A 373 -20.75 -4.90 -26.18
C MET A 373 -21.05 -5.45 -27.57
N LEU A 374 -21.33 -4.58 -28.54
CA LEU A 374 -21.54 -4.97 -29.94
C LEU A 374 -20.30 -5.66 -30.52
N LYS A 375 -19.11 -5.04 -30.39
CA LYS A 375 -17.84 -5.63 -30.85
C LYS A 375 -17.56 -6.96 -30.18
N TRP A 376 -17.84 -7.08 -28.88
CA TRP A 376 -17.70 -8.33 -28.14
C TRP A 376 -18.62 -9.44 -28.69
N LYS A 377 -19.90 -9.14 -28.95
CA LYS A 377 -20.86 -10.11 -29.53
C LYS A 377 -20.43 -10.57 -30.92
N LEU A 378 -20.00 -9.64 -31.76
CA LEU A 378 -19.54 -9.94 -33.11
C LEU A 378 -18.29 -10.83 -33.09
N ALA A 379 -17.29 -10.47 -32.28
CA ALA A 379 -16.06 -11.25 -32.13
C ALA A 379 -16.33 -12.66 -31.56
N LYS A 380 -17.23 -12.77 -30.57
CA LYS A 380 -17.61 -14.06 -30.02
C LYS A 380 -18.30 -14.95 -31.06
N LYS A 381 -19.26 -14.40 -31.80
CA LYS A 381 -19.96 -15.11 -32.87
C LYS A 381 -19.01 -15.58 -33.97
N GLU A 382 -18.08 -14.72 -34.38
CA GLU A 382 -17.07 -15.06 -35.39
C GLU A 382 -16.17 -16.23 -34.92
N ARG A 383 -15.70 -16.20 -33.67
CA ARG A 383 -14.88 -17.29 -33.14
C ARG A 383 -15.65 -18.59 -32.97
N GLU A 384 -16.90 -18.53 -32.52
CA GLU A 384 -17.77 -19.70 -32.41
C GLU A 384 -17.98 -20.35 -33.78
N GLU A 385 -18.15 -19.55 -34.83
CA GLU A 385 -18.24 -20.01 -36.21
C GLU A 385 -16.91 -20.62 -36.70
N GLN A 386 -15.77 -19.97 -36.43
CA GLN A 386 -14.45 -20.51 -36.75
C GLN A 386 -14.20 -21.86 -36.06
N MET A 387 -14.59 -22.00 -34.78
CA MET A 387 -14.48 -23.26 -34.06
C MET A 387 -15.43 -24.33 -34.61
N ARG A 388 -16.64 -23.96 -35.03
CA ARG A 388 -17.59 -24.86 -35.70
C ARG A 388 -16.98 -25.41 -36.99
N VAL A 389 -16.50 -24.54 -37.88
CA VAL A 389 -15.85 -24.91 -39.14
C VAL A 389 -14.61 -25.78 -38.89
N GLN A 390 -13.79 -25.48 -37.88
CA GLN A 390 -12.65 -26.32 -37.51
C GLN A 390 -13.09 -27.70 -36.99
N SER A 391 -14.16 -27.76 -36.20
CA SER A 391 -14.69 -29.02 -35.67
C SER A 391 -15.28 -29.91 -36.78
N GLU A 392 -15.98 -29.32 -37.74
CA GLU A 392 -16.50 -30.01 -38.93
C GLU A 392 -15.34 -30.55 -39.79
N LYS A 393 -14.30 -29.75 -40.02
CA LYS A 393 -13.07 -30.20 -40.71
C LYS A 393 -12.40 -31.37 -39.99
N LEU A 394 -12.29 -31.33 -38.67
CA LEU A 394 -11.72 -32.43 -37.88
C LEU A 394 -12.60 -33.68 -37.93
N GLN A 395 -13.93 -33.54 -37.93
CA GLN A 395 -14.85 -34.68 -38.08
C GLN A 395 -14.70 -35.33 -39.45
N ILE A 396 -14.64 -34.53 -40.52
CA ILE A 396 -14.40 -35.03 -41.89
C ILE A 396 -13.03 -35.73 -41.98
N LEU A 397 -11.97 -35.14 -41.44
CA LEU A 397 -10.64 -35.78 -41.39
C LEU A 397 -10.65 -37.09 -40.60
N THR A 398 -11.41 -37.15 -39.51
CA THR A 398 -11.56 -38.37 -38.71
C THR A 398 -12.34 -39.43 -39.48
N GLN A 399 -13.38 -39.06 -40.21
CA GLN A 399 -14.13 -39.97 -41.09
C GLN A 399 -13.26 -40.50 -42.22
N LEU A 400 -12.52 -39.62 -42.92
CA LEU A 400 -11.56 -40.01 -43.97
C LEU A 400 -10.47 -40.93 -43.44
N LYS A 401 -9.89 -40.62 -42.27
CA LYS A 401 -8.89 -41.49 -41.62
C LYS A 401 -9.49 -42.83 -41.21
N ASN A 402 -10.74 -42.86 -40.76
CA ASN A 402 -11.44 -44.10 -40.44
C ASN A 402 -11.73 -44.92 -41.71
N GLU A 403 -12.13 -44.29 -42.82
CA GLU A 403 -12.34 -44.93 -44.12
C GLU A 403 -11.03 -45.45 -44.74
N GLU A 404 -9.94 -44.68 -44.66
CA GLU A 404 -8.60 -45.13 -45.05
C GLU A 404 -8.12 -46.28 -44.17
N SER A 405 -8.41 -46.23 -42.87
CA SER A 405 -8.10 -47.35 -41.97
C SER A 405 -8.89 -48.59 -42.37
N LEU A 406 -10.17 -48.47 -42.71
CA LEU A 406 -11.01 -49.59 -43.17
C LEU A 406 -10.53 -50.18 -44.52
N LYS A 407 -9.89 -49.36 -45.37
CA LYS A 407 -9.26 -49.81 -46.63
C LYS A 407 -7.79 -50.26 -46.46
N SER A 408 -7.23 -50.20 -45.25
CA SER A 408 -5.85 -50.62 -44.99
C SER A 408 -5.71 -52.15 -45.06
N PRO A 409 -4.69 -52.69 -45.76
CA PRO A 409 -4.42 -54.14 -45.83
C PRO A 409 -4.25 -54.81 -44.45
N LEU A 410 -3.87 -54.02 -43.43
CA LEU A 410 -3.76 -54.48 -42.04
C LEU A 410 -5.12 -54.71 -41.38
N LYS A 411 -6.13 -53.87 -41.65
CA LYS A 411 -7.48 -54.05 -41.09
C LYS A 411 -8.29 -55.13 -41.82
N ILE A 412 -8.06 -55.32 -43.13
CA ILE A 412 -8.59 -56.48 -43.86
C ILE A 412 -8.03 -57.79 -43.28
N ARG A 413 -6.72 -57.84 -42.97
CA ARG A 413 -6.12 -58.98 -42.23
C ARG A 413 -6.65 -59.13 -40.81
N GLU A 414 -6.96 -58.03 -40.11
CA GLU A 414 -7.55 -58.09 -38.76
C GLU A 414 -9.00 -58.56 -38.80
N GLU A 415 -9.81 -58.16 -39.79
CA GLU A 415 -11.17 -58.67 -40.00
C GLU A 415 -11.17 -60.15 -40.42
N GLU A 416 -10.24 -60.60 -41.26
CA GLU A 416 -10.01 -62.03 -41.53
C GLU A 416 -9.64 -62.79 -40.25
N LYS A 417 -8.77 -62.21 -39.40
CA LYS A 417 -8.42 -62.76 -38.08
C LYS A 417 -9.60 -62.75 -37.10
N LYS A 418 -10.48 -61.75 -37.20
CA LYS A 418 -11.67 -61.59 -36.36
C LYS A 418 -12.75 -62.58 -36.74
N ILE A 419 -12.97 -62.84 -38.03
CA ILE A 419 -13.84 -63.90 -38.54
C ILE A 419 -13.31 -65.28 -38.11
N TRP A 420 -11.99 -65.48 -38.16
CA TRP A 420 -11.34 -66.70 -37.66
C TRP A 420 -11.48 -66.86 -36.13
N MET A 421 -11.36 -65.77 -35.37
CA MET A 421 -11.58 -65.79 -33.91
C MET A 421 -13.05 -65.85 -33.52
N GLU A 422 -14.00 -65.31 -34.29
CA GLU A 422 -15.44 -65.47 -34.07
C GLU A 422 -15.88 -66.92 -34.32
N GLN A 423 -15.29 -67.62 -35.31
CA GLN A 423 -15.49 -69.06 -35.47
C GLN A 423 -14.94 -69.88 -34.28
N GLN A 424 -13.83 -69.45 -33.67
CA GLN A 424 -13.34 -70.05 -32.42
C GLN A 424 -14.15 -69.65 -31.18
N ALA A 425 -14.67 -68.41 -31.13
CA ALA A 425 -15.46 -67.90 -30.02
C ALA A 425 -16.86 -68.54 -30.00
N LEU A 426 -17.47 -68.83 -31.16
CA LEU A 426 -18.74 -69.56 -31.25
C LEU A 426 -18.62 -71.01 -30.70
N LEU A 427 -17.42 -71.60 -30.79
CA LEU A 427 -17.05 -72.88 -30.17
C LEU A 427 -16.85 -72.78 -28.65
N LEU A 428 -16.44 -71.60 -28.13
CA LEU A 428 -16.24 -71.34 -26.70
C LEU A 428 -17.49 -70.79 -25.98
N GLU A 429 -18.41 -70.13 -26.70
CA GLU A 429 -19.64 -69.52 -26.18
C GLU A 429 -20.74 -70.55 -25.90
N GLN A 430 -20.61 -71.78 -26.44
CA GLN A 430 -21.35 -72.96 -25.96
C GLN A 430 -20.90 -73.46 -24.58
N GLN A 431 -19.71 -73.04 -24.08
CA GLN A 431 -19.18 -73.45 -22.77
C GLN A 431 -19.29 -72.38 -21.67
N LYS A 432 -19.71 -71.14 -21.98
CA LYS A 432 -19.75 -70.03 -21.00
C LYS A 432 -21.12 -69.34 -20.90
N LYS A 433 -22.21 -70.10 -20.95
CA LYS A 433 -23.52 -69.67 -20.41
C LYS A 433 -23.69 -70.17 -18.97
N LEU A 434 -22.89 -69.61 -18.07
CA LEU A 434 -23.09 -69.64 -16.62
C LEU A 434 -22.19 -68.56 -16.02
N GLU A 435 -22.81 -67.48 -15.54
CA GLU A 435 -22.36 -66.48 -14.56
C GLU A 435 -22.68 -65.04 -14.97
N ALA A 436 -23.16 -64.30 -13.98
CA ALA A 436 -24.04 -63.16 -14.11
C ALA A 436 -23.39 -61.83 -13.64
N SER A 437 -24.06 -60.74 -14.04
CA SER A 437 -24.30 -59.49 -13.27
C SER A 437 -23.17 -58.47 -13.05
N LEU A 438 -23.39 -57.21 -13.48
CA LEU A 438 -23.66 -56.02 -12.64
C LEU A 438 -23.52 -54.68 -13.45
N PRO A 439 -24.13 -53.56 -13.00
CA PRO A 439 -24.42 -52.35 -13.79
C PRO A 439 -23.36 -51.24 -13.71
N PRO A 440 -23.33 -50.27 -14.66
CA PRO A 440 -22.42 -49.13 -14.57
C PRO A 440 -22.97 -48.00 -13.67
N ALA A 441 -22.02 -47.36 -12.97
CA ALA A 441 -22.21 -46.29 -12.01
C ALA A 441 -22.71 -44.97 -12.63
N LYS A 442 -23.58 -44.26 -11.89
CA LYS A 442 -24.01 -42.89 -12.17
C LYS A 442 -22.88 -41.91 -11.82
N ASN A 443 -22.38 -41.19 -12.81
CA ASN A 443 -21.48 -40.05 -12.60
C ASN A 443 -22.25 -38.75 -12.36
N ALA A 444 -21.83 -38.04 -11.32
CA ALA A 444 -22.35 -36.77 -10.84
C ALA A 444 -22.19 -35.63 -11.86
N LYS A 445 -23.29 -34.91 -12.12
CA LYS A 445 -23.29 -33.64 -12.85
C LYS A 445 -22.86 -32.51 -11.90
N GLY A 446 -21.57 -32.17 -11.91
CA GLY A 446 -21.04 -30.95 -11.31
C GLY A 446 -21.21 -29.73 -12.24
N SER A 447 -21.77 -28.66 -11.68
CA SER A 447 -21.85 -27.26 -12.12
C SER A 447 -20.90 -26.82 -13.25
N LYS A 448 -21.41 -26.78 -14.49
CA LYS A 448 -20.70 -26.24 -15.68
C LYS A 448 -20.92 -24.74 -15.95
N GLY A 449 -21.75 -24.04 -15.19
CA GLY A 449 -22.16 -22.65 -15.51
C GLY A 449 -21.09 -21.56 -15.32
N GLN A 450 -20.23 -21.65 -14.30
CA GLN A 450 -19.28 -20.56 -13.98
C GLN A 450 -17.96 -20.60 -14.76
N LYS A 451 -17.59 -21.74 -15.38
CA LYS A 451 -16.30 -21.87 -16.08
C LYS A 451 -16.28 -21.22 -17.47
N GLY A 452 -17.45 -20.97 -18.08
CA GLY A 452 -17.56 -20.32 -19.40
C GLY A 452 -17.21 -18.83 -19.37
N SER A 453 -17.77 -18.08 -18.40
CA SER A 453 -17.61 -16.61 -18.31
C SER A 453 -16.15 -16.17 -18.19
N LYS A 454 -15.37 -16.81 -17.31
CA LYS A 454 -13.96 -16.45 -17.10
C LYS A 454 -13.08 -16.69 -18.33
N ARG A 455 -13.43 -17.67 -19.16
CA ARG A 455 -12.69 -17.96 -20.40
C ARG A 455 -12.98 -16.91 -21.47
N ASP A 456 -14.24 -16.52 -21.60
CA ASP A 456 -14.64 -15.48 -22.54
C ASP A 456 -14.06 -14.11 -22.13
N GLU A 457 -14.06 -13.78 -20.84
CA GLU A 457 -13.43 -12.55 -20.32
C GLU A 457 -11.93 -12.50 -20.61
N ALA A 458 -11.22 -13.61 -20.50
CA ALA A 458 -9.78 -13.67 -20.81
C ALA A 458 -9.48 -13.47 -22.30
N ILE A 459 -10.43 -13.79 -23.18
CA ILE A 459 -10.27 -13.71 -24.63
C ILE A 459 -10.71 -12.36 -25.18
N TYR A 460 -11.92 -11.93 -24.81
CA TYR A 460 -12.59 -10.77 -25.40
C TYR A 460 -12.63 -9.56 -24.46
N GLY A 461 -12.10 -9.71 -23.25
CA GLY A 461 -12.27 -8.74 -22.17
C GLY A 461 -13.65 -8.81 -21.53
N ARG A 462 -13.85 -7.97 -20.50
CA ARG A 462 -15.13 -7.85 -19.80
C ARG A 462 -16.20 -7.32 -20.76
N TYR A 463 -17.33 -8.03 -20.82
CA TYR A 463 -18.48 -7.69 -21.67
C TYR A 463 -19.12 -6.36 -21.24
N PHE A 464 -19.33 -6.20 -19.93
CA PHE A 464 -19.94 -5.01 -19.33
C PHE A 464 -19.02 -4.36 -18.29
N ILE A 465 -18.47 -3.17 -18.59
CA ILE A 465 -17.52 -2.48 -17.70
C ILE A 465 -18.22 -1.65 -16.63
N LEU A 466 -19.43 -1.15 -16.89
CA LEU A 466 -20.16 -0.26 -15.97
C LEU A 466 -20.84 -1.00 -14.81
N GLU A 467 -20.42 -2.24 -14.55
CA GLU A 467 -20.86 -3.00 -13.38
C GLU A 467 -20.54 -2.25 -12.09
N ASN A 468 -21.49 -2.18 -11.15
CA ASN A 468 -21.42 -1.35 -9.94
C ASN A 468 -21.44 0.18 -10.17
N LEU A 469 -21.49 0.67 -11.41
CA LEU A 469 -21.75 2.09 -11.74
C LEU A 469 -23.17 2.32 -12.27
N MET A 470 -23.89 1.24 -12.58
CA MET A 470 -25.28 1.20 -13.05
C MET A 470 -26.07 0.13 -12.28
N ASP A 471 -27.40 0.24 -12.27
CA ASP A 471 -28.28 -0.82 -11.78
C ASP A 471 -28.28 -2.01 -12.77
N GLU A 472 -28.35 -3.24 -12.27
CA GLU A 472 -28.42 -4.45 -13.10
C GLU A 472 -29.69 -4.44 -13.98
N LYS A 473 -30.77 -3.79 -13.52
CA LYS A 473 -32.01 -3.62 -14.30
C LYS A 473 -31.80 -2.85 -15.59
N ASP A 474 -30.85 -1.92 -15.63
CA ASP A 474 -30.56 -1.11 -16.81
C ASP A 474 -29.83 -1.90 -17.89
N ARG A 475 -29.29 -3.08 -17.56
CA ARG A 475 -28.55 -3.94 -18.49
C ARG A 475 -29.40 -4.38 -19.69
N GLU A 476 -30.70 -4.59 -19.50
CA GLU A 476 -31.61 -4.92 -20.60
C GLU A 476 -31.71 -3.76 -21.61
N GLU A 477 -31.72 -2.52 -21.14
CA GLU A 477 -31.76 -1.33 -21.99
C GLU A 477 -30.46 -1.17 -22.80
N PHE A 478 -29.30 -1.55 -22.23
CA PHE A 478 -28.06 -1.68 -23.00
C PHE A 478 -28.16 -2.75 -24.09
N GLU A 479 -28.68 -3.93 -23.78
CA GLU A 479 -28.82 -5.02 -24.76
C GLU A 479 -29.71 -4.63 -25.94
N GLN A 480 -30.83 -3.97 -25.67
CA GLN A 480 -31.70 -3.43 -26.70
C GLN A 480 -30.96 -2.37 -27.55
N SER A 481 -30.20 -1.48 -26.91
CA SER A 481 -29.43 -0.45 -27.60
C SER A 481 -28.31 -1.04 -28.47
N VAL A 482 -27.69 -2.14 -28.03
CA VAL A 482 -26.70 -2.90 -28.81
C VAL A 482 -27.33 -3.48 -30.08
N GLU A 483 -28.51 -4.08 -29.97
CA GLU A 483 -29.21 -4.63 -31.14
C GLU A 483 -29.64 -3.52 -32.11
N MET A 484 -30.07 -2.36 -31.61
CA MET A 484 -30.38 -1.21 -32.46
C MET A 484 -29.12 -0.67 -33.16
N LEU A 485 -28.01 -0.51 -32.42
CA LEU A 485 -26.74 0.01 -32.95
C LEU A 485 -26.12 -0.92 -34.00
N ARG A 486 -26.38 -2.23 -33.94
CA ARG A 486 -25.94 -3.22 -34.94
C ARG A 486 -26.41 -2.88 -36.35
N HIS A 487 -27.54 -2.19 -36.48
CA HIS A 487 -28.13 -1.78 -37.76
C HIS A 487 -27.74 -0.34 -38.16
N VAL A 488 -26.77 0.25 -37.46
CA VAL A 488 -26.22 1.59 -37.74
C VAL A 488 -24.81 1.46 -38.29
N ASN A 489 -24.56 2.12 -39.41
CA ASN A 489 -23.25 2.13 -40.05
C ASN A 489 -22.18 2.81 -39.17
N GLU A 490 -20.96 2.27 -39.13
CA GLU A 490 -19.84 2.76 -38.31
C GLU A 490 -19.49 4.23 -38.56
N ALA A 491 -19.62 4.73 -39.79
CA ALA A 491 -19.45 6.14 -40.12
C ALA A 491 -20.47 7.04 -39.41
N VAL A 492 -21.73 6.59 -39.33
CA VAL A 492 -22.79 7.31 -38.59
C VAL A 492 -22.56 7.18 -37.09
N GLN A 493 -22.01 6.06 -36.61
CA GLN A 493 -21.61 5.92 -35.21
C GLN A 493 -20.50 6.92 -34.82
N GLN A 494 -19.55 7.20 -35.72
CA GLN A 494 -18.57 8.28 -35.51
C GLN A 494 -19.24 9.67 -35.47
N ASP A 495 -20.28 9.91 -36.28
CA ASP A 495 -21.07 11.14 -36.20
C ASP A 495 -21.86 11.28 -34.90
N MET A 496 -22.37 10.17 -34.37
CA MET A 496 -22.99 10.17 -33.03
C MET A 496 -21.96 10.53 -31.95
N GLN A 497 -20.73 10.01 -32.03
CA GLN A 497 -19.65 10.39 -31.13
C GLN A 497 -19.36 11.90 -31.19
N ASP A 498 -19.17 12.45 -32.39
CA ASP A 498 -18.89 13.87 -32.57
C ASP A 498 -20.06 14.74 -32.09
N PHE A 499 -21.29 14.30 -32.34
CA PHE A 499 -22.50 14.95 -31.84
C PHE A 499 -22.50 15.04 -30.31
N TYR A 500 -22.18 13.96 -29.59
CA TYR A 500 -22.10 13.97 -28.13
C TYR A 500 -20.99 14.87 -27.58
N ILE A 501 -19.83 14.91 -28.24
CA ILE A 501 -18.76 15.87 -27.92
C ILE A 501 -19.26 17.31 -28.13
N GLN A 502 -20.05 17.56 -29.18
CA GLN A 502 -20.59 18.87 -29.54
C GLN A 502 -21.69 19.38 -28.59
N ILE A 503 -22.54 18.51 -28.03
CA ILE A 503 -23.71 18.88 -27.19
C ILE A 503 -23.33 19.88 -26.07
N ASN A 504 -22.09 19.85 -25.60
CA ASN A 504 -21.47 20.85 -24.73
C ASN A 504 -21.76 22.32 -25.12
N ASN A 505 -21.79 22.65 -26.40
CA ASN A 505 -21.74 24.03 -26.88
C ASN A 505 -23.09 24.67 -27.24
N GLN A 506 -24.20 23.91 -27.23
CA GLN A 506 -25.51 24.48 -27.56
C GLN A 506 -26.02 25.44 -26.48
N ALA A 507 -25.62 25.25 -25.21
CA ALA A 507 -25.90 26.18 -24.12
C ALA A 507 -25.10 27.50 -24.25
N LEU A 508 -23.83 27.42 -24.69
CA LEU A 508 -22.98 28.58 -25.01
C LEU A 508 -23.58 29.41 -26.17
N LYS A 509 -24.16 28.76 -27.20
CA LYS A 509 -24.87 29.46 -28.29
C LYS A 509 -26.05 30.30 -27.79
N LYS A 510 -26.75 29.89 -26.72
CA LYS A 510 -27.86 30.67 -26.12
C LYS A 510 -27.35 31.85 -25.28
N LYS A 511 -26.20 31.72 -24.58
CA LYS A 511 -25.58 32.81 -23.80
C LYS A 511 -24.85 33.85 -24.68
N LEU A 512 -24.09 33.41 -25.70
CA LEU A 512 -23.33 34.29 -26.60
C LEU A 512 -24.21 35.14 -27.53
N LYS A 513 -25.42 34.69 -27.89
CA LYS A 513 -26.41 35.51 -28.62
C LYS A 513 -26.78 36.81 -27.91
N LYS A 514 -26.45 36.99 -26.63
CA LYS A 514 -26.62 38.26 -25.90
C LYS A 514 -25.50 39.28 -26.16
N ASN A 515 -24.31 38.85 -26.61
CA ASN A 515 -23.21 39.74 -27.01
C ASN A 515 -23.08 39.72 -28.54
N LYS A 516 -23.68 40.72 -29.21
CA LYS A 516 -23.80 40.79 -30.68
C LYS A 516 -22.46 40.88 -31.46
N ASN A 517 -21.33 41.08 -30.79
CA ASN A 517 -20.02 41.33 -31.44
C ASN A 517 -18.99 40.19 -31.30
N GLN A 518 -19.35 39.02 -30.76
CA GLN A 518 -18.47 37.85 -30.75
C GLN A 518 -19.10 36.72 -31.57
N VAL A 519 -18.50 36.42 -32.72
CA VAL A 519 -18.79 35.18 -33.45
C VAL A 519 -18.39 34.02 -32.54
N SER A 520 -19.30 33.08 -32.28
CA SER A 520 -18.97 31.93 -31.44
C SER A 520 -17.92 31.09 -32.17
N TYR A 521 -16.80 30.76 -31.52
CA TYR A 521 -15.72 29.89 -32.04
C TYR A 521 -16.22 28.69 -32.89
N PHE A 522 -17.30 28.03 -32.46
CA PHE A 522 -17.88 26.88 -33.16
C PHE A 522 -18.61 27.22 -34.46
N LEU A 523 -19.06 28.46 -34.64
CA LEU A 523 -19.61 28.92 -35.92
C LEU A 523 -18.48 29.04 -36.94
N GLU A 524 -17.35 29.64 -36.55
CA GLU A 524 -16.15 29.71 -37.40
C GLU A 524 -15.59 28.33 -37.71
N LEU A 525 -15.54 27.44 -36.71
CA LEU A 525 -15.12 26.04 -36.91
C LEU A 525 -16.07 25.30 -37.86
N SER A 526 -17.39 25.51 -37.71
CA SER A 526 -18.41 24.94 -38.60
C SER A 526 -18.30 25.49 -40.01
N GLU A 527 -18.05 26.78 -40.20
CA GLU A 527 -17.85 27.40 -41.51
C GLU A 527 -16.59 26.87 -42.18
N LYS A 528 -15.48 26.75 -41.44
CA LYS A 528 -14.24 26.12 -41.94
C LYS A 528 -14.46 24.67 -42.36
N GLN A 529 -15.16 23.87 -41.55
CA GLN A 529 -15.43 22.46 -41.87
C GLN A 529 -16.43 22.31 -43.04
N ASN A 530 -17.43 23.19 -43.14
CA ASN A 530 -18.33 23.21 -44.30
C ASN A 530 -17.62 23.66 -45.59
N ALA A 531 -16.61 24.52 -45.49
CA ALA A 531 -15.80 24.96 -46.63
C ALA A 531 -14.76 23.90 -47.07
N ASP A 532 -14.43 22.94 -46.20
CA ASP A 532 -13.55 21.82 -46.54
C ASP A 532 -14.30 20.78 -47.39
N ILE A 533 -14.22 20.98 -48.72
CA ILE A 533 -14.87 20.12 -49.73
C ILE A 533 -14.41 18.66 -49.57
N MET A 534 -13.15 18.40 -49.25
CA MET A 534 -12.66 17.02 -49.07
C MET A 534 -13.32 16.34 -47.86
N MET A 535 -13.53 17.06 -46.77
CA MET A 535 -14.21 16.52 -45.58
C MET A 535 -15.69 16.16 -45.85
N ASN A 536 -16.35 16.90 -46.74
CA ASN A 536 -17.76 16.72 -47.10
C ASN A 536 -17.97 15.74 -48.27
N VAL A 537 -17.01 15.63 -49.20
CA VAL A 537 -17.06 14.72 -50.38
C VAL A 537 -16.64 13.30 -50.04
N VAL A 538 -15.93 13.06 -48.93
CA VAL A 538 -15.45 11.73 -48.53
C VAL A 538 -16.56 10.84 -47.92
N ARG A 539 -17.74 11.37 -47.54
CA ARG A 539 -18.85 10.57 -46.98
C ARG A 539 -20.28 10.93 -47.46
N PRO A 540 -20.58 10.89 -48.77
CA PRO A 540 -21.97 10.85 -49.28
C PRO A 540 -22.76 9.68 -48.65
N PRO A 541 -24.10 9.74 -48.61
CA PRO A 541 -24.95 8.62 -48.21
C PRO A 541 -24.58 7.29 -48.88
N GLU A 542 -24.07 7.33 -50.11
CA GLU A 542 -23.65 6.16 -50.87
C GLU A 542 -22.29 5.55 -50.43
N MET A 543 -21.46 6.31 -49.72
CA MET A 543 -20.08 5.93 -49.33
C MET A 543 -19.94 5.54 -47.85
N TRP A 544 -21.04 5.50 -47.08
CA TRP A 544 -21.01 5.14 -45.66
C TRP A 544 -20.45 3.73 -45.41
N ASN A 545 -20.54 2.81 -46.37
CA ASN A 545 -20.01 1.45 -46.25
C ASN A 545 -18.52 1.30 -46.67
N TYR A 546 -17.80 2.39 -46.99
CA TYR A 546 -16.44 2.29 -47.54
C TYR A 546 -15.37 2.05 -46.43
N PRO A 547 -14.70 0.88 -46.38
CA PRO A 547 -13.87 0.49 -45.24
C PRO A 547 -12.64 1.39 -45.01
N LYS A 548 -11.99 1.86 -46.08
CA LYS A 548 -10.75 2.65 -46.00
C LYS A 548 -10.89 3.97 -45.23
N ILE A 549 -12.08 4.57 -45.25
CA ILE A 549 -12.38 5.85 -44.59
C ILE A 549 -12.69 5.68 -43.09
N ILE A 550 -12.97 4.44 -42.66
CA ILE A 550 -13.19 4.08 -41.26
C ILE A 550 -11.86 3.75 -40.57
N GLU A 551 -10.88 3.25 -41.34
CA GLU A 551 -9.55 2.84 -40.86
C GLU A 551 -8.55 4.01 -40.71
N GLU A 552 -8.72 5.11 -41.44
CA GLU A 552 -7.86 6.30 -41.34
C GLU A 552 -8.40 7.30 -40.29
N ASN A 553 -7.61 7.55 -39.23
CA ASN A 553 -7.81 8.50 -38.11
C ASN A 553 -9.02 9.46 -38.23
N HIS A 554 -10.17 9.07 -37.66
CA HIS A 554 -11.36 9.91 -37.55
C HIS A 554 -11.02 11.28 -36.95
N ARG A 555 -11.29 12.36 -37.69
CA ARG A 555 -11.15 13.75 -37.21
C ARG A 555 -12.49 14.27 -36.73
N PHE A 556 -12.52 14.92 -35.57
CA PHE A 556 -13.72 15.49 -34.98
C PHE A 556 -14.44 16.49 -35.91
N ARG A 557 -15.75 16.28 -36.11
CA ARG A 557 -16.60 17.12 -36.96
C ARG A 557 -17.70 17.79 -36.15
N CYS A 558 -17.61 19.11 -35.99
CA CYS A 558 -18.65 19.89 -35.32
C CYS A 558 -19.92 20.08 -36.16
N ILE A 559 -19.91 19.63 -37.43
CA ILE A 559 -21.06 19.69 -38.35
C ILE A 559 -21.90 18.40 -38.37
N ALA A 560 -21.50 17.36 -37.62
CA ALA A 560 -22.16 16.07 -37.58
C ALA A 560 -23.65 16.17 -37.20
N LYS A 561 -24.52 15.52 -37.98
CA LYS A 561 -25.98 15.48 -37.76
C LYS A 561 -26.49 14.05 -37.96
N PRO A 562 -26.19 13.13 -37.03
CA PRO A 562 -26.47 11.71 -37.20
C PRO A 562 -27.97 11.40 -37.40
N SER A 563 -28.87 12.19 -36.82
CA SER A 563 -30.33 12.05 -36.98
C SER A 563 -30.82 12.26 -38.42
N LYS A 564 -30.03 12.93 -39.27
CA LYS A 564 -30.37 13.14 -40.68
C LYS A 564 -29.92 11.99 -41.59
N CYS A 565 -29.16 11.04 -41.06
CA CYS A 565 -28.58 9.97 -41.87
C CYS A 565 -29.59 8.85 -42.18
N TYR A 566 -30.68 8.74 -41.41
CA TYR A 566 -31.71 7.72 -41.60
C TYR A 566 -33.11 8.36 -41.52
N GLU A 567 -33.98 8.04 -42.48
CA GLU A 567 -35.36 8.56 -42.52
C GLU A 567 -36.29 7.87 -41.51
N ASP A 568 -35.94 6.68 -41.04
CA ASP A 568 -36.77 5.86 -40.16
C ASP A 568 -36.60 6.17 -38.67
N HIS A 569 -35.96 7.28 -38.33
CA HIS A 569 -35.74 7.75 -36.96
C HIS A 569 -35.00 6.78 -36.03
N ARG A 570 -34.35 5.74 -36.56
CA ARG A 570 -33.62 4.75 -35.73
C ARG A 570 -32.54 5.39 -34.86
N ILE A 571 -31.92 6.48 -35.35
CA ILE A 571 -30.90 7.22 -34.61
C ILE A 571 -31.53 7.98 -33.43
N ASP A 572 -32.69 8.60 -33.64
CA ASP A 572 -33.39 9.35 -32.58
C ASP A 572 -33.82 8.41 -31.45
N ASP A 573 -34.27 7.20 -31.79
CA ASP A 573 -34.65 6.18 -30.81
C ASP A 573 -33.45 5.67 -29.99
N ILE A 574 -32.30 5.44 -30.65
CA ILE A 574 -31.06 5.04 -29.96
C ILE A 574 -30.56 6.19 -29.07
N ASP A 575 -30.56 7.42 -29.58
CA ASP A 575 -30.11 8.60 -28.84
C ASP A 575 -30.96 8.81 -27.58
N ARG A 576 -32.29 8.67 -27.68
CA ARG A 576 -33.17 8.73 -26.51
C ARG A 576 -32.79 7.72 -25.42
N LYS A 577 -32.48 6.47 -25.80
CA LYS A 577 -32.04 5.44 -24.83
C LYS A 577 -30.66 5.78 -24.24
N ILE A 578 -29.73 6.27 -25.05
CA ILE A 578 -28.40 6.69 -24.58
C ILE A 578 -28.52 7.84 -23.59
N ASN A 579 -29.36 8.84 -23.86
CA ASN A 579 -29.62 9.95 -22.95
C ASN A 579 -30.18 9.46 -21.60
N ASN A 580 -31.20 8.59 -21.63
CA ASN A 580 -31.78 8.01 -20.41
C ASN A 580 -30.72 7.24 -19.59
N LEU A 581 -29.93 6.39 -20.24
CA LEU A 581 -28.86 5.64 -19.60
C LEU A 581 -27.74 6.55 -19.05
N ALA A 582 -27.45 7.65 -19.73
CA ALA A 582 -26.45 8.63 -19.29
C ALA A 582 -26.89 9.39 -18.03
N GLU A 583 -28.18 9.76 -17.96
CA GLU A 583 -28.77 10.35 -16.74
C GLU A 583 -28.71 9.37 -15.57
N LYS A 584 -29.02 8.09 -15.81
CA LYS A 584 -28.92 7.03 -14.80
C LYS A 584 -27.48 6.82 -14.33
N LEU A 585 -26.50 6.80 -15.23
CA LEU A 585 -25.07 6.70 -14.88
C LEU A 585 -24.61 7.85 -14.00
N TYR A 586 -25.01 9.07 -14.33
CA TYR A 586 -24.69 10.26 -13.55
C TYR A 586 -25.35 10.23 -12.16
N GLY A 587 -26.55 9.61 -12.04
CA GLY A 587 -27.35 9.59 -10.82
C GLY A 587 -27.10 8.43 -9.84
N TYR A 588 -26.87 7.20 -10.33
CA TYR A 588 -26.91 5.98 -9.49
C TYR A 588 -25.82 5.92 -8.41
N ARG A 589 -24.58 6.33 -8.73
CA ARG A 589 -23.46 6.44 -7.78
C ARG A 589 -22.63 7.69 -8.05
N ARG A 590 -23.29 8.84 -7.89
CA ARG A 590 -22.78 10.15 -8.27
C ARG A 590 -21.35 10.43 -7.80
N PHE A 591 -20.98 10.07 -6.57
CA PHE A 591 -19.65 10.35 -6.02
C PHE A 591 -18.55 9.48 -6.61
N THR A 592 -18.77 8.17 -6.68
CA THR A 592 -17.82 7.25 -7.33
C THR A 592 -17.62 7.63 -8.79
N TRP A 593 -18.71 7.95 -9.49
CA TRP A 593 -18.67 8.43 -10.86
C TRP A 593 -17.88 9.74 -10.99
N LYS A 594 -18.23 10.75 -10.18
CA LYS A 594 -17.58 12.06 -10.17
C LYS A 594 -16.09 11.94 -9.89
N GLU A 595 -15.69 11.15 -8.90
CA GLU A 595 -14.28 10.92 -8.57
C GLU A 595 -13.54 10.31 -9.77
N ILE A 596 -14.05 9.24 -10.40
CA ILE A 596 -13.37 8.61 -11.54
C ILE A 596 -13.18 9.61 -12.67
N VAL A 597 -14.21 10.40 -12.98
CA VAL A 597 -14.16 11.43 -14.04
C VAL A 597 -13.17 12.54 -13.68
N GLU A 598 -13.23 13.10 -12.47
CA GLU A 598 -12.32 14.16 -12.03
C GLU A 598 -10.87 13.69 -12.05
N ARG A 599 -10.60 12.46 -11.61
CA ARG A 599 -9.26 11.86 -11.65
C ARG A 599 -8.73 11.66 -13.05
N VAL A 600 -9.60 11.30 -13.99
CA VAL A 600 -9.24 11.21 -15.41
C VAL A 600 -8.93 12.61 -15.98
N ILE A 601 -9.72 13.63 -15.64
CA ILE A 601 -9.48 15.01 -16.06
C ILE A 601 -8.15 15.53 -15.49
N ASP A 602 -7.86 15.24 -14.21
CA ASP A 602 -6.62 15.66 -13.55
C ASP A 602 -5.38 15.07 -14.24
N VAL A 603 -5.49 13.86 -14.80
CA VAL A 603 -4.42 13.27 -15.61
C VAL A 603 -4.16 14.10 -16.86
N TYR A 604 -5.21 14.51 -17.60
CA TYR A 604 -5.06 15.40 -18.76
C TYR A 604 -4.59 16.81 -18.38
N ALA A 605 -4.87 17.25 -17.15
CA ALA A 605 -4.41 18.53 -16.60
C ALA A 605 -2.99 18.47 -15.99
N ASN A 606 -2.36 17.28 -15.93
CA ASN A 606 -1.11 17.02 -15.20
C ASN A 606 -1.17 17.36 -13.69
N LYS A 607 -2.35 17.21 -13.05
CA LYS A 607 -2.60 17.46 -11.62
C LYS A 607 -2.89 16.20 -10.80
N TYR A 608 -2.66 15.02 -11.37
CA TYR A 608 -2.99 13.72 -10.75
C TYR A 608 -2.25 13.42 -9.43
N ASN A 609 -1.17 14.15 -9.12
CA ASN A 609 -0.41 14.01 -7.87
C ASN A 609 -1.06 14.71 -6.67
N GLU A 610 -2.08 15.54 -6.88
CA GLU A 610 -2.78 16.23 -5.80
C GLU A 610 -3.57 15.22 -4.94
N LYS A 611 -3.50 15.39 -3.62
CA LYS A 611 -4.26 14.55 -2.67
C LYS A 611 -5.74 14.55 -3.09
N PRO A 612 -6.45 13.41 -2.98
CA PRO A 612 -7.89 13.39 -3.21
C PRO A 612 -8.57 14.54 -2.49
N THR A 613 -9.49 15.23 -3.17
CA THR A 613 -10.56 15.93 -2.46
C THR A 613 -11.16 14.93 -1.49
N VAL A 614 -11.12 15.27 -0.20
CA VAL A 614 -11.69 14.43 0.86
C VAL A 614 -13.13 14.13 0.45
N ILE A 615 -13.40 12.87 0.11
CA ILE A 615 -14.78 12.43 -0.06
C ILE A 615 -15.34 12.36 1.37
N ASP A 616 -16.41 13.10 1.62
CA ASP A 616 -17.16 12.98 2.86
C ASP A 616 -17.72 11.54 2.95
N PRO A 617 -17.29 10.73 3.94
CA PRO A 617 -17.82 9.38 4.12
C PRO A 617 -19.33 9.36 4.36
N LYS A 618 -19.95 10.50 4.69
CA LYS A 618 -21.38 10.63 4.99
C LYS A 618 -22.29 10.77 3.77
N GLU A 619 -21.76 10.94 2.56
CA GLU A 619 -22.58 11.22 1.38
C GLU A 619 -22.93 10.00 0.51
N ASP A 620 -22.47 8.80 0.87
CA ASP A 620 -23.00 7.55 0.31
C ASP A 620 -23.74 6.77 1.40
N PRO A 621 -25.08 6.91 1.52
CA PRO A 621 -25.88 6.19 2.52
C PRO A 621 -25.85 4.66 2.33
N ASN A 622 -25.29 4.16 1.22
CA ASN A 622 -25.05 2.74 0.94
C ASN A 622 -23.55 2.39 0.87
N TRP A 623 -22.64 3.32 1.17
CA TRP A 623 -21.28 2.96 1.54
C TRP A 623 -21.35 2.37 2.93
N ILE A 624 -21.66 1.08 2.96
CA ILE A 624 -21.29 0.24 4.07
C ILE A 624 -19.76 0.32 4.05
N GLN A 625 -19.19 1.12 4.95
CA GLN A 625 -17.81 0.93 5.38
C GLN A 625 -17.67 -0.58 5.51
N PRO A 626 -16.83 -1.23 4.67
CA PRO A 626 -16.82 -2.69 4.59
C PRO A 626 -16.83 -3.19 6.01
N ASP A 627 -17.84 -4.01 6.35
CA ASP A 627 -18.09 -4.40 7.74
C ASP A 627 -16.73 -4.67 8.35
N PRO A 628 -16.34 -3.95 9.42
CA PRO A 628 -15.03 -4.10 10.00
C PRO A 628 -14.82 -5.59 10.14
N SER A 629 -13.73 -6.08 9.55
CA SER A 629 -13.41 -7.50 9.58
C SER A 629 -13.59 -8.00 11.02
N PRO A 630 -13.91 -9.29 11.23
CA PRO A 630 -14.02 -9.83 12.59
C PRO A 630 -12.83 -9.43 13.48
N HIS A 631 -11.65 -9.27 12.87
CA HIS A 631 -10.46 -8.70 13.48
C HIS A 631 -10.60 -7.21 13.84
N GLU A 632 -10.97 -6.32 12.91
CA GLU A 632 -11.19 -4.89 13.19
C GLU A 632 -12.28 -4.66 14.25
N ILE A 633 -13.37 -5.44 14.25
CA ILE A 633 -14.38 -5.41 15.31
C ILE A 633 -13.75 -5.78 16.66
N GLN A 634 -12.95 -6.84 16.68
CA GLN A 634 -12.29 -7.29 17.90
C GLN A 634 -11.25 -6.28 18.40
N VAL A 635 -10.52 -5.63 17.50
CA VAL A 635 -9.57 -4.56 17.81
C VAL A 635 -10.30 -3.34 18.38
N GLN A 636 -11.42 -2.94 17.77
CA GLN A 636 -12.22 -1.82 18.25
C GLN A 636 -12.81 -2.10 19.65
N ARG A 637 -13.32 -3.32 19.87
CA ARG A 637 -13.74 -3.77 21.22
C ARG A 637 -12.58 -3.75 22.21
N ASN A 638 -11.41 -4.26 21.83
CA ASN A 638 -10.23 -4.25 22.70
C ASN A 638 -9.79 -2.81 23.05
N ARG A 639 -9.92 -1.86 22.11
CA ARG A 639 -9.65 -0.44 22.36
C ARG A 639 -10.67 0.19 23.29
N GLU A 640 -11.96 -0.09 23.12
CA GLU A 640 -13.00 0.36 24.02
C GLU A 640 -12.78 -0.17 25.43
N ILE A 641 -12.44 -1.46 25.57
CA ILE A 641 -12.09 -2.08 26.85
C ILE A 641 -10.85 -1.39 27.46
N LYS A 642 -9.78 -1.18 26.68
CA LYS A 642 -8.55 -0.53 27.15
C LYS A 642 -8.80 0.93 27.55
N ALA A 643 -9.63 1.65 26.82
CA ALA A 643 -10.04 3.02 27.14
C ALA A 643 -10.88 3.09 28.41
N GLN A 644 -11.83 2.16 28.59
CA GLN A 644 -12.59 2.04 29.83
C GLN A 644 -11.69 1.69 31.03
N GLN A 645 -10.73 0.79 30.86
CA GLN A 645 -9.74 0.45 31.89
C GLN A 645 -8.87 1.66 32.27
N LEU A 646 -8.42 2.44 31.27
CA LEU A 646 -7.67 3.69 31.49
C LEU A 646 -8.49 4.73 32.23
N GLN A 647 -9.76 4.94 31.84
CA GLN A 647 -10.67 5.85 32.54
C GLN A 647 -10.93 5.40 33.98
N ALA A 648 -11.15 4.10 34.19
CA ALA A 648 -11.34 3.55 35.54
C ALA A 648 -10.08 3.73 36.40
N THR A 649 -8.89 3.55 35.84
CA THR A 649 -7.62 3.73 36.55
C THR A 649 -7.39 5.21 36.88
N GLN A 650 -7.71 6.13 35.96
CA GLN A 650 -7.66 7.57 36.22
C GLN A 650 -8.62 7.98 37.34
N ALA A 651 -9.86 7.48 37.31
CA ALA A 651 -10.85 7.74 38.36
C ALA A 651 -10.39 7.21 39.73
N LEU A 652 -9.75 6.04 39.79
CA LEU A 652 -9.17 5.51 41.02
C LEU A 652 -8.00 6.36 41.54
N ILE A 653 -7.15 6.86 40.65
CA ILE A 653 -6.05 7.77 41.01
C ILE A 653 -6.60 9.09 41.58
N GLU A 654 -7.64 9.65 40.97
CA GLU A 654 -8.30 10.87 41.45
C GLU A 654 -9.00 10.66 42.80
N ALA A 655 -9.69 9.52 42.97
CA ALA A 655 -10.30 9.15 44.24
C ALA A 655 -9.24 9.00 45.34
N ALA A 656 -8.12 8.33 45.06
CA ALA A 656 -7.02 8.17 46.00
C ALA A 656 -6.40 9.53 46.42
N LYS A 657 -6.19 10.44 45.45
CA LYS A 657 -5.72 11.81 45.73
C LYS A 657 -6.69 12.57 46.63
N THR A 658 -8.00 12.44 46.38
CA THR A 658 -9.05 13.09 47.17
C THR A 658 -9.06 12.54 48.60
N SER A 659 -8.97 11.22 48.77
CA SER A 659 -8.88 10.58 50.10
C SER A 659 -7.63 11.02 50.86
N SER A 660 -6.47 11.10 50.21
CA SER A 660 -5.24 11.59 50.85
C SER A 660 -5.34 13.05 51.28
N GLN A 661 -5.98 13.91 50.49
CA GLN A 661 -6.24 15.31 50.87
C GLN A 661 -7.21 15.41 52.05
N THR A 662 -8.25 14.57 52.08
CA THR A 662 -9.23 14.54 53.16
C THR A 662 -8.57 14.11 54.47
N PHE A 663 -7.73 13.07 54.43
CA PHE A 663 -6.97 12.59 55.58
C PHE A 663 -6.00 13.67 56.12
N GLN A 664 -5.29 14.37 55.23
CA GLN A 664 -4.42 15.50 55.63
C GLN A 664 -5.21 16.65 56.27
N GLN A 665 -6.44 16.93 55.80
CA GLN A 665 -7.30 17.95 56.40
C GLN A 665 -7.80 17.55 57.79
N GLU A 666 -8.14 16.27 58.00
CA GLU A 666 -8.53 15.74 59.31
C GLU A 666 -7.37 15.75 60.30
N GLU A 667 -6.19 15.30 59.88
CA GLU A 667 -4.98 15.32 60.72
C GLU A 667 -4.60 16.75 61.13
N ASN A 668 -4.75 17.73 60.22
CA ASN A 668 -4.53 19.14 60.53
C ASN A 668 -5.60 19.71 61.50
N LYS A 669 -6.84 19.22 61.42
CA LYS A 669 -7.91 19.62 62.36
C LYS A 669 -7.67 19.05 63.77
N GLU A 670 -7.25 17.78 63.88
CA GLU A 670 -6.88 17.17 65.17
C GLU A 670 -5.71 17.91 65.81
N LYS A 671 -4.63 18.16 65.06
CA LYS A 671 -3.48 18.95 65.56
C LYS A 671 -3.87 20.36 66.00
N ALA A 672 -4.83 20.99 65.32
CA ALA A 672 -5.34 22.29 65.70
C ALA A 672 -6.27 22.26 66.94
N GLN A 673 -6.91 21.12 67.22
CA GLN A 673 -7.68 20.92 68.45
C GLN A 673 -6.77 20.61 69.64
N GLU A 674 -5.72 19.82 69.48
CA GLU A 674 -4.74 19.56 70.54
C GLU A 674 -3.93 20.81 70.94
N ALA A 675 -3.76 21.76 70.01
CA ALA A 675 -3.07 23.01 70.27
C ALA A 675 -3.92 24.08 70.98
N LYS A 676 -5.24 23.88 71.10
CA LYS A 676 -6.17 24.77 71.81
C LYS A 676 -6.46 24.23 73.21
#